data_AF-A0A2V9TKW8-F1
#
_entry.id   AF-A0A2V9TKW8-F1
#
_cell.length_a   1.000
_cell.length_b   1.000
_cell.length_c   1.000
_cell.angle_alpha   90.00
_cell.angle_beta   90.00
_cell.angle_gamma   90.00
#
_symmetry.space_group_name_H-M   'P 1'
#
loop_
_entity.id
_entity.type
_entity.pdbx_description
1 polymer ?
#
loop_
_entity_poly.entity_id
_entity_poly.type
_entity_poly.pdbx_seq_one_letter_code
_entity_poly.pdbx_strand_id
1 'polypeptide(L)'
;MDNGDRSAQIVSFGVFEADLKTGELHKNGVRVALQGQPFQVCAILLEHSGELVTREELRRRVWPEDTFVDFDQALNAAVAKIRIALGDEATNPRFVETLPRRGYRFIAPVDKPSLPAPAPPAPKRRREGVAAKARWISVGATLLALISGIGIWRFARNRSEAAVPPLEVVPLAALPGFESGPAFSPDGNQIAFALGAEDKCGIYTIMVDSDRALRLTSGAGDAFPTWSPDGRRVAFYRFSEHGTAVYTVPALGGTEQRLRTGFSGPWTAGLDWSPDGKVLAISEGQEDKNRAWIALLSLADLTTRPLTSPSSQEYDTAPAFSPDGSTVAFVRGIVAGVVSDVYVVPVAGGTPKRLTFDKTWILGSLTWTPDGREIMFSSTRGGLGALWRVSASGGTPRPVTGVGVIAWSPSVSPKGNQLVYQHMAFKDSLFRLNLKDDTHRQGPPVFLRSEKGFNWRPQFSPDGKRFVFESNAFGYSDLWACDGDGSHCGPLTSLRGTAGAARWSPDGRFIAFEFRPEEHSEVYLLEVGGGAPRLLPTLPGSDNGGPNWSRDGKWIYFYSDRGGEPFQLWKVPVNGGSPIQITSNGGVFGVESADGQSLYYAKLRTPGIWKMPLQGGEEERVLDRAGGGEWFNWALARNGIYFRDTKNKDTIGVLNFFDFATRNITMVSTLDQPGGVGIGLSADGRSVLYDGKGDAESSIMLVKNFR
;
A
#
# COMPACT_ATOMS: atom_id res chain seq x y z
N MET A 1 42.27 20.60 21.86
CA MET A 1 42.79 19.73 20.77
C MET A 1 42.87 18.34 21.34
N ASP A 2 41.92 17.48 20.99
CA ASP A 2 42.01 16.05 21.29
C ASP A 2 41.50 15.31 20.06
N ASN A 3 42.43 15.01 19.16
CA ASN A 3 42.18 14.43 17.83
C ASN A 3 42.45 12.91 17.83
N GLY A 4 42.50 12.29 19.02
CA GLY A 4 43.01 10.93 19.23
C GLY A 4 41.98 9.80 19.14
N ASP A 5 40.67 10.08 19.08
CA ASP A 5 39.62 9.05 19.17
C ASP A 5 38.74 8.91 17.91
N ARG A 6 39.10 9.60 16.81
CA ARG A 6 38.36 9.54 15.53
C ARG A 6 38.80 8.39 14.61
N SER A 7 39.96 7.80 14.83
CA SER A 7 40.56 6.85 13.88
C SER A 7 40.15 5.39 14.06
N ALA A 8 39.51 5.01 15.18
CA ALA A 8 39.28 3.59 15.50
C ALA A 8 38.03 2.96 14.85
N GLN A 9 37.21 3.71 14.10
CA GLN A 9 35.93 3.22 13.55
C GLN A 9 35.68 3.59 12.08
N ILE A 10 36.66 4.18 11.39
CA ILE A 10 36.59 4.41 9.94
C ILE A 10 37.37 3.29 9.25
N VAL A 11 36.72 2.61 8.30
CA VAL A 11 37.29 1.52 7.51
C VAL A 11 37.43 1.97 6.06
N SER A 12 38.65 1.97 5.54
CA SER A 12 38.96 2.38 4.17
C SER A 12 39.21 1.18 3.27
N PHE A 13 38.66 1.23 2.05
CA PHE A 13 38.83 0.21 1.02
C PHE A 13 38.64 0.80 -0.38
N GLY A 14 39.63 0.64 -1.26
CA GLY A 14 39.60 1.25 -2.60
C GLY A 14 39.45 2.79 -2.52
N VAL A 15 38.39 3.33 -3.12
CA VAL A 15 38.06 4.78 -3.10
C VAL A 15 37.00 5.13 -2.04
N PHE A 16 36.68 4.19 -1.16
CA PHE A 16 35.59 4.29 -0.20
C PHE A 16 36.08 4.35 1.24
N GLU A 17 35.34 5.08 2.07
CA GLU A 17 35.51 5.15 3.51
C GLU A 17 34.16 4.88 4.16
N ALA A 18 34.10 3.88 5.04
CA ALA A 18 32.92 3.54 5.81
C ALA A 18 33.11 3.96 7.27
N ASP A 19 32.30 4.88 7.75
CA ASP A 19 32.22 5.24 9.17
C ASP A 19 31.22 4.32 9.86
N LEU A 20 31.74 3.33 10.59
CA LEU A 20 30.94 2.33 11.27
C LEU A 20 30.10 2.89 12.42
N LYS A 21 30.44 4.09 12.93
CA LYS A 21 29.71 4.75 14.03
C LYS A 21 28.51 5.52 13.53
N THR A 22 28.70 6.30 12.47
CA THR A 22 27.64 7.16 11.91
C THR A 22 26.76 6.41 10.91
N GLY A 23 27.21 5.25 10.41
CA GLY A 23 26.47 4.48 9.44
C GLY A 23 26.58 5.06 8.02
N GLU A 24 27.67 5.77 7.73
CA GLU A 24 27.87 6.49 6.48
C GLU A 24 28.95 5.85 5.62
N LEU A 25 28.68 5.79 4.31
CA LEU A 25 29.64 5.38 3.30
C LEU A 25 29.98 6.59 2.44
N HIS A 26 31.26 6.90 2.30
CA HIS A 26 31.76 8.00 1.47
C HIS A 26 32.62 7.44 0.34
N LYS A 27 32.60 8.09 -0.82
CA LYS A 27 33.46 7.80 -1.99
C LYS A 27 34.21 9.07 -2.34
N ASN A 28 35.53 9.06 -2.23
CA ASN A 28 36.37 10.26 -2.39
C ASN A 28 35.87 11.46 -1.55
N GLY A 29 35.43 11.21 -0.30
CA GLY A 29 34.88 12.24 0.59
C GLY A 29 33.45 12.72 0.28
N VAL A 30 32.78 12.18 -0.75
CA VAL A 30 31.37 12.46 -1.05
C VAL A 30 30.50 11.33 -0.51
N ARG A 31 29.46 11.68 0.25
CA ARG A 31 28.52 10.71 0.83
C ARG A 31 27.79 9.92 -0.28
N VAL A 32 27.82 8.59 -0.18
CA VAL A 32 27.09 7.66 -1.04
C VAL A 32 25.86 7.15 -0.30
N ALA A 33 24.74 7.02 -0.99
CA ALA A 33 23.50 6.54 -0.41
C ALA A 33 23.56 5.03 -0.09
N LEU A 34 23.98 4.69 1.13
CA LEU A 34 23.92 3.34 1.69
C LEU A 34 23.63 3.45 3.19
N GLN A 35 22.38 3.19 3.61
CA GLN A 35 21.92 3.36 5.00
C GLN A 35 21.01 2.22 5.44
N GLY A 36 20.85 2.04 6.75
CA GLY A 36 19.99 1.00 7.34
C GLY A 36 20.57 -0.41 7.18
N GLN A 37 19.72 -1.40 6.92
CA GLN A 37 20.13 -2.81 6.80
C GLN A 37 21.21 -3.06 5.72
N PRO A 38 21.17 -2.46 4.51
CA PRO A 38 22.27 -2.58 3.56
C PRO A 38 23.63 -2.12 4.09
N PHE A 39 23.67 -1.03 4.88
CA PHE A 39 24.91 -0.58 5.49
C PHE A 39 25.37 -1.56 6.59
N GLN A 40 24.45 -2.07 7.42
CA GLN A 40 24.78 -3.06 8.45
C GLN A 40 25.36 -4.35 7.86
N VAL A 41 24.80 -4.86 6.76
CA VAL A 41 25.36 -5.99 6.02
C VAL A 41 26.76 -5.66 5.50
N CYS A 42 26.95 -4.47 4.91
CA CYS A 42 28.26 -4.01 4.43
C CYS A 42 29.30 -3.93 5.56
N ALA A 43 28.91 -3.37 6.72
CA ALA A 43 29.76 -3.26 7.90
C ALA A 43 30.24 -4.64 8.40
N ILE A 44 29.33 -5.63 8.47
CA ILE A 44 29.69 -7.00 8.87
C ILE A 44 30.65 -7.64 7.87
N LEU A 45 30.42 -7.43 6.57
CA LEU A 45 31.31 -7.92 5.51
C LEU A 45 32.70 -7.27 5.57
N LEU A 46 32.79 -5.99 5.94
CA LEU A 46 34.06 -5.28 6.14
C LEU A 46 34.79 -5.72 7.42
N GLU A 47 34.06 -5.99 8.51
CA GLU A 47 34.61 -6.58 9.74
C GLU A 47 35.30 -7.92 9.45
N HIS A 48 34.66 -8.76 8.65
CA HIS A 48 35.12 -10.08 8.22
C HIS A 48 35.73 -10.08 6.80
N SER A 49 36.42 -9.00 6.42
CA SER A 49 37.02 -8.89 5.08
C SER A 49 37.94 -10.09 4.77
N GLY A 50 37.76 -10.68 3.59
CA GLY A 50 38.44 -11.90 3.13
C GLY A 50 37.77 -13.22 3.56
N GLU A 51 36.88 -13.20 4.55
CA GLU A 51 36.21 -14.39 5.08
C GLU A 51 34.80 -14.58 4.50
N LEU A 52 34.31 -15.83 4.50
CA LEU A 52 32.91 -16.10 4.15
C LEU A 52 32.03 -15.76 5.36
N VAL A 53 31.14 -14.78 5.20
CA VAL A 53 30.06 -14.55 6.14
C VAL A 53 28.84 -15.32 5.68
N THR A 54 28.39 -16.26 6.51
CA THR A 54 27.27 -17.14 6.15
C THR A 54 25.95 -16.38 6.16
N ARG A 55 24.96 -16.89 5.40
CA ARG A 55 23.60 -16.33 5.41
C ARG A 55 23.03 -16.35 6.84
N GLU A 56 23.18 -17.43 7.59
CA GLU A 56 22.67 -17.54 8.96
C GLU A 56 23.32 -16.52 9.93
N GLU A 57 24.60 -16.23 9.74
CA GLU A 57 25.30 -15.22 10.53
C GLU A 57 24.81 -13.79 10.22
N LEU A 58 24.60 -13.48 8.94
CA LEU A 58 24.01 -12.21 8.51
C LEU A 58 22.58 -12.08 9.03
N ARG A 59 21.80 -13.18 9.03
CA ARG A 59 20.47 -13.25 9.64
C ARG A 59 20.51 -12.81 11.08
N ARG A 60 21.26 -13.53 11.91
CA ARG A 60 21.36 -13.29 13.36
C ARG A 60 21.82 -11.87 13.72
N ARG A 61 22.74 -11.28 12.94
CA ARG A 61 23.34 -9.97 13.26
C ARG A 61 22.55 -8.77 12.74
N VAL A 62 21.86 -8.89 11.61
CA VAL A 62 21.14 -7.76 10.96
C VAL A 62 19.63 -7.84 11.21
N TRP A 63 19.09 -9.04 11.37
CA TRP A 63 17.68 -9.31 11.64
C TRP A 63 17.56 -10.02 13.00
N PRO A 64 17.31 -9.30 14.10
CA PRO A 64 17.01 -9.90 15.41
C PRO A 64 15.91 -10.96 15.30
N GLU A 65 15.88 -11.94 16.22
CA GLU A 65 14.97 -13.10 16.17
C GLU A 65 13.47 -12.73 16.01
N ASP A 66 13.10 -11.50 16.36
CA ASP A 66 11.73 -10.95 16.23
C ASP A 66 11.43 -10.29 14.85
N THR A 67 12.34 -10.39 13.88
CA THR A 67 12.21 -9.72 12.56
C THR A 67 11.70 -10.70 11.49
N PHE A 68 10.43 -10.55 11.09
CA PHE A 68 9.79 -11.39 10.07
C PHE A 68 9.80 -10.69 8.71
N VAL A 69 10.82 -10.99 7.91
CA VAL A 69 10.91 -10.67 6.48
C VAL A 69 11.29 -11.95 5.73
N ASP A 70 11.01 -12.04 4.43
CA ASP A 70 11.67 -13.04 3.59
C ASP A 70 13.17 -12.73 3.63
N PHE A 71 13.88 -13.49 4.47
CA PHE A 71 15.28 -13.23 4.78
C PHE A 71 16.16 -13.34 3.53
N ASP A 72 15.87 -14.30 2.64
CA ASP A 72 16.63 -14.46 1.41
C ASP A 72 16.40 -13.30 0.47
N GLN A 73 15.16 -12.83 0.33
CA GLN A 73 14.84 -11.65 -0.48
C GLN A 73 15.45 -10.37 0.12
N ALA A 74 15.32 -10.16 1.44
CA ALA A 74 15.85 -8.99 2.14
C ALA A 74 17.39 -8.93 2.09
N LEU A 75 18.06 -10.07 2.28
CA LEU A 75 19.51 -10.16 2.16
C LEU A 75 19.98 -9.94 0.72
N ASN A 76 19.30 -10.51 -0.27
CA ASN A 76 19.63 -10.29 -1.68
C ASN A 76 19.43 -8.81 -2.06
N ALA A 77 18.36 -8.17 -1.60
CA ALA A 77 18.11 -6.75 -1.81
C ALA A 77 19.16 -5.85 -1.12
N ALA A 78 19.57 -6.21 0.10
CA ALA A 78 20.65 -5.51 0.81
C ALA A 78 21.97 -5.59 0.03
N VAL A 79 22.36 -6.78 -0.44
CA VAL A 79 23.58 -6.97 -1.23
C VAL A 79 23.49 -6.27 -2.59
N ALA A 80 22.32 -6.26 -3.23
CA ALA A 80 22.10 -5.49 -4.47
C ALA A 80 22.35 -3.99 -4.25
N LYS A 81 21.86 -3.42 -3.15
CA LYS A 81 22.10 -2.01 -2.78
C LYS A 81 23.57 -1.72 -2.47
N ILE A 82 24.27 -2.65 -1.81
CA ILE A 82 25.73 -2.55 -1.60
C ILE A 82 26.44 -2.50 -2.95
N ARG A 83 26.09 -3.40 -3.88
CA ARG A 83 26.69 -3.44 -5.21
C ARG A 83 26.46 -2.15 -6.00
N ILE A 84 25.24 -1.62 -5.99
CA ILE A 84 24.93 -0.32 -6.62
C ILE A 84 25.77 0.80 -6.00
N ALA A 85 25.86 0.87 -4.66
CA ALA A 85 26.63 1.89 -3.96
C ALA A 85 28.14 1.81 -4.26
N LEU A 86 28.68 0.59 -4.41
CA LEU A 86 30.08 0.35 -4.69
C LEU A 86 30.44 0.36 -6.19
N GLY A 87 29.43 0.35 -7.09
CA GLY A 87 29.62 0.16 -8.52
C GLY A 87 30.15 -1.23 -8.86
N ASP A 88 29.64 -2.26 -8.18
CA ASP A 88 30.06 -3.65 -8.24
C ASP A 88 29.03 -4.53 -8.99
N GLU A 89 29.46 -5.62 -9.61
CA GLU A 89 28.60 -6.52 -10.38
C GLU A 89 28.64 -7.96 -9.85
N ALA A 90 27.50 -8.66 -9.85
CA ALA A 90 27.41 -10.03 -9.32
C ALA A 90 28.17 -11.05 -10.19
N THR A 91 28.22 -10.82 -11.50
CA THR A 91 28.88 -11.68 -12.49
C THR A 91 30.39 -11.46 -12.59
N ASN A 92 30.89 -10.31 -12.10
CA ASN A 92 32.30 -9.96 -12.07
C ASN A 92 32.62 -9.14 -10.80
N PRO A 93 32.63 -9.77 -9.62
CA PRO A 93 32.71 -9.06 -8.35
C PRO A 93 34.09 -8.46 -8.13
N ARG A 94 34.13 -7.19 -7.74
CA ARG A 94 35.30 -6.42 -7.29
C ARG A 94 35.31 -6.20 -5.79
N PHE A 95 34.15 -6.18 -5.15
CA PHE A 95 34.02 -5.94 -3.71
C PHE A 95 33.29 -7.06 -2.98
N VAL A 96 32.14 -7.50 -3.49
CA VAL A 96 31.30 -8.52 -2.82
C VAL A 96 31.09 -9.73 -3.72
N GLU A 97 31.79 -10.82 -3.39
CA GLU A 97 31.62 -12.13 -4.01
C GLU A 97 30.41 -12.86 -3.42
N THR A 98 29.55 -13.40 -4.29
CA THR A 98 28.44 -14.28 -3.87
C THR A 98 28.88 -15.73 -3.96
N LEU A 99 28.78 -16.45 -2.85
CA LEU A 99 28.96 -17.91 -2.80
C LEU A 99 27.57 -18.56 -2.72
N PRO A 100 27.06 -19.15 -3.83
CA PRO A 100 25.68 -19.63 -3.92
C PRO A 100 25.30 -20.55 -2.75
N ARG A 101 24.13 -20.29 -2.16
CA ARG A 101 23.57 -21.04 -1.00
C ARG A 101 24.41 -21.01 0.29
N ARG A 102 25.55 -20.30 0.32
CA ARG A 102 26.45 -20.26 1.48
C ARG A 102 26.48 -18.88 2.14
N GLY A 103 26.63 -17.82 1.36
CA GLY A 103 26.75 -16.46 1.89
C GLY A 103 27.51 -15.53 0.97
N TYR A 104 28.18 -14.54 1.57
CA TYR A 104 28.88 -13.48 0.87
C TYR A 104 30.28 -13.30 1.45
N ARG A 105 31.21 -12.86 0.61
CA ARG A 105 32.59 -12.56 1.00
C ARG A 105 32.96 -11.18 0.47
N PHE A 106 33.57 -10.36 1.33
CA PHE A 106 34.20 -9.12 0.90
C PHE A 106 35.62 -9.42 0.41
N ILE A 107 35.92 -9.09 -0.84
CA ILE A 107 37.16 -9.52 -1.52
C ILE A 107 38.15 -8.38 -1.76
N ALA A 108 37.75 -7.12 -1.57
CA ALA A 108 38.65 -5.98 -1.71
C ALA A 108 39.53 -5.81 -0.45
N PRO A 109 40.81 -5.40 -0.60
CA PRO A 109 41.67 -5.08 0.53
C PRO A 109 41.07 -4.00 1.43
N VAL A 110 41.14 -4.21 2.74
CA VAL A 110 40.62 -3.31 3.78
C VAL A 110 41.75 -2.90 4.71
N ASP A 111 41.97 -1.60 4.86
CA ASP A 111 42.98 -1.06 5.78
C ASP A 111 42.38 -0.93 7.19
N LYS A 112 42.83 -1.77 8.13
CA LYS A 112 42.47 -1.69 9.55
C LYS A 112 43.58 -0.98 10.34
N PRO A 113 43.28 0.02 11.19
CA PRO A 113 44.29 0.65 12.05
C PRO A 113 44.73 -0.31 13.18
N SER A 114 46.03 -0.61 13.25
CA SER A 114 46.65 -1.45 14.28
C SER A 114 46.85 -0.68 15.60
N LEU A 115 46.34 -1.19 16.73
CA LEU A 115 46.63 -0.65 18.07
C LEU A 115 47.93 -1.28 18.65
N PRO A 116 48.76 -0.52 19.41
CA PRO A 116 50.01 -1.02 19.98
C PRO A 116 49.80 -1.83 21.29
N ALA A 117 50.70 -2.79 21.54
CA ALA A 117 50.65 -3.76 22.64
C ALA A 117 50.83 -3.13 24.04
N PRO A 118 50.22 -3.69 25.11
CA PRO A 118 50.35 -3.14 26.46
C PRO A 118 51.63 -3.62 27.19
N ALA A 119 52.26 -2.70 27.95
CA ALA A 119 53.43 -2.92 28.79
C ALA A 119 53.08 -3.54 30.16
N PRO A 120 54.04 -4.20 30.87
CA PRO A 120 53.77 -5.04 32.04
C PRO A 120 53.66 -4.24 33.37
N PRO A 121 53.03 -4.79 34.43
CA PRO A 121 52.75 -4.05 35.66
C PRO A 121 53.91 -4.09 36.67
N ALA A 122 54.11 -2.98 37.39
CA ALA A 122 55.02 -2.81 38.53
C ALA A 122 54.31 -3.04 39.90
N PRO A 123 55.06 -3.31 41.00
CA PRO A 123 54.59 -4.18 42.08
C PRO A 123 53.88 -3.50 43.25
N LYS A 124 53.04 -4.28 43.95
CA LYS A 124 52.31 -3.89 45.17
C LYS A 124 53.25 -3.76 46.38
N ARG A 125 53.17 -2.63 47.09
CA ARG A 125 53.71 -2.48 48.44
C ARG A 125 52.70 -2.93 49.49
N ARG A 126 53.16 -3.87 50.33
CA ARG A 126 52.54 -4.39 51.55
C ARG A 126 52.69 -3.37 52.68
N ARG A 127 51.61 -3.09 53.43
CA ARG A 127 51.68 -2.58 54.81
C ARG A 127 50.59 -3.24 55.65
N GLU A 128 51.05 -3.89 56.71
CA GLU A 128 50.26 -4.49 57.79
C GLU A 128 50.01 -3.46 58.91
N GLY A 129 49.04 -3.75 59.79
CA GLY A 129 48.76 -3.04 61.04
C GLY A 129 47.26 -2.77 61.24
N VAL A 130 46.44 -3.76 61.58
CA VAL A 130 46.08 -4.25 62.94
C VAL A 130 45.04 -3.38 63.67
N ALA A 131 44.06 -4.10 64.25
CA ALA A 131 43.07 -3.74 65.27
C ALA A 131 41.79 -2.99 64.84
N ALA A 132 40.70 -3.75 64.67
CA ALA A 132 39.48 -3.63 65.50
C ALA A 132 38.39 -4.61 65.01
N LYS A 133 38.39 -5.83 65.54
CA LYS A 133 37.23 -6.73 65.51
C LYS A 133 36.21 -6.22 66.54
N ALA A 134 35.02 -5.80 66.09
CA ALA A 134 33.73 -5.90 66.83
C ALA A 134 32.53 -5.15 66.17
N ARG A 135 32.52 -4.91 64.84
CA ARG A 135 31.32 -4.35 64.15
C ARG A 135 30.92 -5.06 62.84
N TRP A 136 31.58 -6.15 62.46
CA TRP A 136 31.44 -6.75 61.12
C TRP A 136 30.51 -7.98 61.03
N ILE A 137 29.98 -8.47 62.15
CA ILE A 137 29.09 -9.65 62.13
C ILE A 137 27.64 -9.26 61.79
N SER A 138 27.17 -8.08 62.22
CA SER A 138 25.83 -7.57 61.87
C SER A 138 25.75 -7.09 60.42
N VAL A 139 26.79 -6.41 59.91
CA VAL A 139 26.84 -5.95 58.50
C VAL A 139 26.92 -7.12 57.53
N GLY A 140 27.69 -8.17 57.85
CA GLY A 140 27.80 -9.38 57.03
C GLY A 140 26.50 -10.18 56.94
N ALA A 141 25.75 -10.30 58.04
CA ALA A 141 24.46 -10.99 58.06
C ALA A 141 23.38 -10.23 57.27
N THR A 142 23.34 -8.89 57.38
CA THR A 142 22.40 -8.07 56.62
C THR A 142 22.73 -8.06 55.12
N LEU A 143 24.01 -8.04 54.74
CA LEU A 143 24.44 -8.17 53.34
C LEU A 143 24.13 -9.55 52.76
N LEU A 144 24.33 -10.63 53.52
CA LEU A 144 23.94 -11.97 53.08
C LEU A 144 22.42 -12.11 52.96
N ALA A 145 21.63 -11.53 53.88
CA ALA A 145 20.18 -11.52 53.77
C ALA A 145 19.68 -10.67 52.58
N LEU A 146 20.33 -9.53 52.28
CA LEU A 146 20.03 -8.72 51.10
C LEU A 146 20.42 -9.44 49.81
N ILE A 147 21.60 -10.06 49.74
CA ILE A 147 22.05 -10.80 48.55
C ILE A 147 21.20 -12.05 48.34
N SER A 148 20.80 -12.74 49.42
CA SER A 148 19.88 -13.87 49.36
C SER A 148 18.48 -13.41 48.97
N GLY A 149 18.01 -12.27 49.48
CA GLY A 149 16.72 -11.67 49.11
C GLY A 149 16.69 -11.20 47.66
N ILE A 150 17.76 -10.58 47.16
CA ILE A 150 17.93 -10.20 45.75
C ILE A 150 18.09 -11.45 44.88
N GLY A 151 18.77 -12.48 45.38
CA GLY A 151 18.92 -13.78 44.72
C GLY A 151 17.59 -14.51 44.58
N ILE A 152 16.81 -14.58 45.67
CA ILE A 152 15.46 -15.17 45.70
C ILE A 152 14.50 -14.32 44.85
N TRP A 153 14.59 -12.99 44.89
CA TRP A 153 13.79 -12.10 44.06
C TRP A 153 14.13 -12.22 42.57
N ARG A 154 15.43 -12.30 42.20
CA ARG A 154 15.86 -12.58 40.83
C ARG A 154 15.48 -13.98 40.38
N PHE A 155 15.58 -14.98 41.25
CA PHE A 155 15.25 -16.36 40.93
C PHE A 155 13.74 -16.57 40.84
N ALA A 156 12.94 -15.87 41.65
CA ALA A 156 11.48 -15.83 41.55
C ALA A 156 11.03 -15.04 40.31
N ARG A 157 11.71 -13.94 39.96
CA ARG A 157 11.43 -13.16 38.74
C ARG A 157 11.83 -13.92 37.46
N ASN A 158 12.94 -14.67 37.47
CA ASN A 158 13.34 -15.54 36.36
C ASN A 158 12.56 -16.86 36.28
N ARG A 159 11.78 -17.25 37.30
CA ARG A 159 10.92 -18.45 37.28
C ARG A 159 9.50 -18.20 36.78
N SER A 160 9.15 -17.00 36.34
CA SER A 160 7.78 -16.69 35.88
C SER A 160 7.67 -15.93 34.57
N GLU A 161 8.73 -15.85 33.77
CA GLU A 161 8.54 -15.72 32.32
C GLU A 161 8.53 -17.13 31.75
N ALA A 162 7.36 -17.76 31.78
CA ALA A 162 7.13 -18.92 30.91
C ALA A 162 7.51 -18.47 29.50
N ALA A 163 8.43 -19.20 28.86
CA ALA A 163 8.83 -18.94 27.49
C ALA A 163 7.57 -18.79 26.66
N VAL A 164 7.35 -17.56 26.18
CA VAL A 164 6.18 -17.23 25.40
C VAL A 164 6.27 -18.08 24.13
N PRO A 165 5.29 -18.95 23.85
CA PRO A 165 5.32 -19.70 22.61
C PRO A 165 5.38 -18.69 21.45
N PRO A 166 6.23 -18.92 20.44
CA PRO A 166 6.37 -18.01 19.32
C PRO A 166 5.03 -17.83 18.59
N LEU A 167 4.88 -16.68 17.93
CA LEU A 167 3.77 -16.45 17.02
C LEU A 167 3.84 -17.51 15.90
N GLU A 168 2.73 -18.21 15.70
CA GLU A 168 2.61 -19.26 14.69
C GLU A 168 1.59 -18.77 13.65
N VAL A 169 2.02 -18.63 12.40
CA VAL A 169 1.17 -18.19 11.29
C VAL A 169 0.94 -19.37 10.36
N VAL A 170 -0.32 -19.77 10.19
CA VAL A 170 -0.71 -20.93 9.39
C VAL A 170 -1.86 -20.58 8.44
N PRO A 171 -1.90 -21.15 7.23
CA PRO A 171 -3.10 -21.07 6.40
C PRO A 171 -4.23 -21.84 7.09
N LEU A 172 -5.39 -21.20 7.20
CA LEU A 172 -6.59 -21.79 7.79
C LEU A 172 -7.43 -22.48 6.71
N ALA A 173 -7.62 -21.79 5.59
CA ALA A 173 -8.35 -22.28 4.44
C ALA A 173 -7.47 -22.15 3.18
N ALA A 174 -7.64 -23.11 2.28
CA ALA A 174 -6.99 -23.15 0.97
C ALA A 174 -8.01 -23.67 -0.06
N LEU A 175 -9.23 -23.13 0.00
CA LEU A 175 -10.29 -23.49 -0.93
C LEU A 175 -9.97 -22.91 -2.32
N PRO A 176 -10.23 -23.66 -3.40
CA PRO A 176 -10.09 -23.11 -4.75
C PRO A 176 -11.03 -21.91 -4.96
N GLY A 177 -10.45 -20.75 -5.21
CA GLY A 177 -11.16 -19.49 -5.41
C GLY A 177 -10.50 -18.34 -4.65
N PHE A 178 -11.23 -17.24 -4.57
CA PHE A 178 -10.77 -16.02 -3.91
C PHE A 178 -11.44 -15.90 -2.53
N GLU A 179 -10.71 -16.25 -1.48
CA GLU A 179 -11.12 -16.10 -0.08
C GLU A 179 -10.94 -14.66 0.41
N SER A 180 -11.92 -14.11 1.12
CA SER A 180 -11.88 -12.72 1.60
C SER A 180 -12.71 -12.45 2.86
N GLY A 181 -12.37 -11.35 3.55
CA GLY A 181 -13.13 -10.80 4.67
C GLY A 181 -13.38 -11.78 5.83
N PRO A 182 -12.33 -12.36 6.45
CA PRO A 182 -12.51 -13.29 7.55
C PRO A 182 -13.03 -12.59 8.82
N ALA A 183 -13.91 -13.26 9.58
CA ALA A 183 -14.45 -12.77 10.83
C ALA A 183 -14.56 -13.89 11.88
N PHE A 184 -14.00 -13.68 13.07
CA PHE A 184 -14.19 -14.58 14.20
C PHE A 184 -15.63 -14.59 14.72
N SER A 185 -16.07 -15.78 15.10
CA SER A 185 -17.25 -15.99 15.93
C SER A 185 -17.04 -15.48 17.36
N PRO A 186 -18.12 -15.16 18.11
CA PRO A 186 -18.02 -14.63 19.48
C PRO A 186 -17.35 -15.57 20.48
N ASP A 187 -17.40 -16.88 20.24
CA ASP A 187 -16.73 -17.89 21.06
C ASP A 187 -15.25 -18.12 20.65
N GLY A 188 -14.81 -17.51 19.55
CA GLY A 188 -13.47 -17.60 18.99
C GLY A 188 -13.11 -18.98 18.40
N ASN A 189 -14.08 -19.86 18.14
CA ASN A 189 -13.83 -21.22 17.66
C ASN A 189 -14.11 -21.42 16.16
N GLN A 190 -14.87 -20.50 15.57
CA GLN A 190 -15.22 -20.49 14.15
C GLN A 190 -14.83 -19.18 13.48
N ILE A 191 -14.59 -19.26 12.18
CA ILE A 191 -14.31 -18.12 11.31
C ILE A 191 -15.29 -18.15 10.15
N ALA A 192 -15.97 -17.03 9.89
CA ALA A 192 -16.75 -16.82 8.68
C ALA A 192 -15.90 -16.10 7.63
N PHE A 193 -16.07 -16.41 6.35
CA PHE A 193 -15.36 -15.73 5.24
C PHE A 193 -16.19 -15.82 3.96
N ALA A 194 -15.91 -14.94 3.00
CA ALA A 194 -16.51 -14.98 1.68
C ALA A 194 -15.59 -15.72 0.70
N LEU A 195 -16.16 -16.55 -0.16
CA LEU A 195 -15.46 -17.24 -1.25
C LEU A 195 -16.03 -16.74 -2.58
N GLY A 196 -15.16 -16.21 -3.45
CA GLY A 196 -15.46 -15.96 -4.86
C GLY A 196 -14.94 -17.11 -5.72
N ALA A 197 -15.83 -17.91 -6.30
CA ALA A 197 -15.51 -19.02 -7.20
C ALA A 197 -16.64 -19.19 -8.21
N GLU A 198 -16.37 -19.76 -9.40
CA GLU A 198 -17.36 -19.91 -10.47
C GLU A 198 -18.65 -20.59 -9.99
N ASP A 199 -18.53 -21.75 -9.34
CA ASP A 199 -19.70 -22.54 -8.89
C ASP A 199 -19.88 -22.64 -7.37
N LYS A 200 -18.90 -22.14 -6.61
CA LYS A 200 -18.81 -22.32 -5.14
C LYS A 200 -18.83 -21.01 -4.37
N CYS A 201 -19.28 -19.93 -5.00
CA CYS A 201 -19.34 -18.62 -4.35
C CYS A 201 -20.30 -18.55 -3.15
N GLY A 202 -20.04 -17.64 -2.21
CA GLY A 202 -20.91 -17.38 -1.06
C GLY A 202 -20.15 -17.20 0.25
N ILE A 203 -20.89 -17.15 1.36
CA ILE A 203 -20.35 -17.11 2.71
C ILE A 203 -20.13 -18.54 3.22
N TYR A 204 -18.97 -18.76 3.84
CA TYR A 204 -18.56 -20.02 4.44
C TYR A 204 -18.21 -19.82 5.91
N THR A 205 -18.30 -20.90 6.69
CA THR A 205 -17.74 -21.00 8.03
C THR A 205 -16.77 -22.17 8.14
N ILE A 206 -15.72 -22.02 8.93
CA ILE A 206 -14.74 -23.06 9.23
C ILE A 206 -14.39 -23.03 10.71
N MET A 207 -14.19 -24.21 11.32
CA MET A 207 -13.67 -24.29 12.69
C MET A 207 -12.16 -24.03 12.67
N VAL A 208 -11.64 -23.35 13.70
CA VAL A 208 -10.22 -22.98 13.81
C VAL A 208 -9.27 -24.19 13.73
N ASP A 209 -9.69 -25.36 14.22
CA ASP A 209 -8.89 -26.60 14.23
C ASP A 209 -9.43 -27.67 13.24
N SER A 210 -10.17 -27.26 12.21
CA SER A 210 -10.74 -28.16 11.19
C SER A 210 -10.38 -27.71 9.79
N ASP A 211 -10.31 -28.65 8.85
CA ASP A 211 -10.16 -28.42 7.42
C ASP A 211 -11.50 -28.34 6.66
N ARG A 212 -12.61 -28.63 7.35
CA ARG A 212 -13.93 -28.71 6.73
C ARG A 212 -14.70 -27.39 6.86
N ALA A 213 -14.87 -26.72 5.72
CA ALA A 213 -15.74 -25.55 5.60
C ALA A 213 -17.21 -25.92 5.34
N LEU A 214 -18.13 -25.16 5.92
CA LEU A 214 -19.58 -25.21 5.69
C LEU A 214 -20.00 -24.01 4.84
N ARG A 215 -20.64 -24.25 3.70
CA ARG A 215 -21.24 -23.20 2.86
C ARG A 215 -22.58 -22.75 3.47
N LEU A 216 -22.71 -21.47 3.79
CA LEU A 216 -23.95 -20.87 4.32
C LEU A 216 -24.84 -20.29 3.23
N THR A 217 -24.24 -19.72 2.18
CA THR A 217 -24.97 -19.04 1.09
C THR A 217 -24.41 -19.38 -0.29
N SER A 218 -25.12 -18.97 -1.35
CA SER A 218 -24.74 -19.24 -2.75
C SER A 218 -24.67 -18.01 -3.66
N GLY A 219 -24.69 -16.80 -3.09
CA GLY A 219 -24.63 -15.55 -3.84
C GLY A 219 -23.22 -15.21 -4.30
N ALA A 220 -23.04 -14.96 -5.61
CA ALA A 220 -21.74 -14.62 -6.21
C ALA A 220 -21.12 -13.31 -5.71
N GLY A 221 -21.96 -12.36 -5.25
CA GLY A 221 -21.52 -11.10 -4.67
C GLY A 221 -21.61 -11.04 -3.15
N ASP A 222 -21.67 -12.18 -2.46
CA ASP A 222 -21.70 -12.20 -0.99
C ASP A 222 -20.32 -11.86 -0.41
N ALA A 223 -20.25 -10.89 0.50
CA ALA A 223 -19.00 -10.36 1.02
C ALA A 223 -19.14 -9.77 2.44
N PHE A 224 -18.00 -9.57 3.09
CA PHE A 224 -17.85 -8.95 4.42
C PHE A 224 -18.72 -9.61 5.52
N PRO A 225 -18.64 -10.93 5.74
CA PRO A 225 -19.41 -11.56 6.80
C PRO A 225 -18.99 -11.07 8.19
N THR A 226 -19.95 -10.91 9.10
CA THR A 226 -19.74 -10.62 10.53
C THR A 226 -20.73 -11.40 11.39
N TRP A 227 -20.29 -11.88 12.55
CA TRP A 227 -21.11 -12.70 13.44
C TRP A 227 -21.98 -11.86 14.37
N SER A 228 -23.21 -12.30 14.61
CA SER A 228 -24.01 -11.75 15.70
C SER A 228 -23.34 -12.04 17.05
N PRO A 229 -23.48 -11.16 18.06
CA PRO A 229 -22.81 -11.35 19.36
C PRO A 229 -23.22 -12.64 20.10
N ASP A 230 -24.40 -13.16 19.81
CA ASP A 230 -24.91 -14.44 20.34
C ASP A 230 -24.43 -15.67 19.55
N GLY A 231 -23.70 -15.48 18.45
CA GLY A 231 -23.16 -16.53 17.59
C GLY A 231 -24.20 -17.26 16.73
N ARG A 232 -25.46 -16.81 16.71
CA ARG A 232 -26.55 -17.53 16.03
C ARG A 232 -26.71 -17.17 14.56
N ARG A 233 -26.20 -16.02 14.12
CA ARG A 233 -26.38 -15.49 12.78
C ARG A 233 -25.08 -14.89 12.25
N VAL A 234 -24.98 -14.87 10.92
CA VAL A 234 -23.94 -14.12 10.20
C VAL A 234 -24.65 -13.07 9.36
N ALA A 235 -24.25 -11.79 9.50
CA ALA A 235 -24.66 -10.71 8.63
C ALA A 235 -23.62 -10.54 7.51
N PHE A 236 -24.06 -10.13 6.32
CA PHE A 236 -23.19 -9.94 5.16
C PHE A 236 -23.80 -8.95 4.16
N TYR A 237 -22.97 -8.42 3.28
CA TYR A 237 -23.43 -7.71 2.08
C TYR A 237 -23.59 -8.67 0.92
N ARG A 238 -24.62 -8.46 0.10
CA ARG A 238 -24.76 -9.04 -1.22
C ARG A 238 -24.71 -7.95 -2.27
N PHE A 239 -23.70 -8.00 -3.13
CA PHE A 239 -23.55 -7.15 -4.31
C PHE A 239 -24.22 -7.83 -5.52
N SER A 240 -25.05 -7.09 -6.23
CA SER A 240 -25.74 -7.59 -7.43
C SER A 240 -25.93 -6.48 -8.46
N GLU A 241 -26.37 -6.85 -9.65
CA GLU A 241 -26.72 -5.88 -10.70
C GLU A 241 -27.83 -4.91 -10.27
N HIS A 242 -28.74 -5.38 -9.40
CA HIS A 242 -29.87 -4.64 -8.85
C HIS A 242 -29.53 -3.81 -7.60
N GLY A 243 -28.23 -3.70 -7.26
CA GLY A 243 -27.74 -2.93 -6.13
C GLY A 243 -27.18 -3.81 -5.00
N THR A 244 -26.92 -3.17 -3.86
CA THR A 244 -26.35 -3.81 -2.68
C THR A 244 -27.42 -3.99 -1.61
N ALA A 245 -27.39 -5.11 -0.91
CA ALA A 245 -28.31 -5.35 0.21
C ALA A 245 -27.59 -6.03 1.38
N VAL A 246 -28.09 -5.75 2.58
CA VAL A 246 -27.65 -6.36 3.83
C VAL A 246 -28.55 -7.55 4.14
N TYR A 247 -27.93 -8.69 4.39
CA TYR A 247 -28.59 -9.95 4.69
C TYR A 247 -28.10 -10.51 6.02
N THR A 248 -28.90 -11.41 6.59
CA THR A 248 -28.48 -12.33 7.64
C THR A 248 -28.81 -13.77 7.26
N VAL A 249 -28.00 -14.71 7.73
CA VAL A 249 -28.23 -16.15 7.59
C VAL A 249 -27.96 -16.82 8.95
N PRO A 250 -28.70 -17.87 9.34
CA PRO A 250 -28.36 -18.64 10.53
C PRO A 250 -26.95 -19.25 10.41
N ALA A 251 -26.21 -19.32 11.53
CA ALA A 251 -24.83 -19.81 11.56
C ALA A 251 -24.64 -21.27 11.13
N LEU A 252 -25.72 -22.05 11.13
CA LEU A 252 -25.75 -23.45 10.67
C LEU A 252 -26.31 -23.61 9.25
N GLY A 253 -26.53 -22.50 8.54
CA GLY A 253 -27.22 -22.45 7.27
C GLY A 253 -28.74 -22.39 7.41
N GLY A 254 -29.44 -22.15 6.31
CA GLY A 254 -30.90 -22.06 6.26
C GLY A 254 -31.38 -20.84 5.47
N THR A 255 -32.59 -20.37 5.78
CA THR A 255 -33.21 -19.26 5.05
C THR A 255 -32.51 -17.94 5.32
N GLU A 256 -32.05 -17.30 4.26
CA GLU A 256 -31.49 -15.94 4.28
C GLU A 256 -32.60 -14.90 4.51
N GLN A 257 -32.34 -13.93 5.39
CA GLN A 257 -33.23 -12.82 5.66
C GLN A 257 -32.60 -11.52 5.16
N ARG A 258 -33.22 -10.89 4.16
CA ARG A 258 -32.85 -9.53 3.73
C ARG A 258 -33.31 -8.52 4.76
N LEU A 259 -32.39 -7.73 5.29
CA LEU A 259 -32.67 -6.68 6.28
C LEU A 259 -32.89 -5.32 5.62
N ARG A 260 -32.07 -4.98 4.63
CA ARG A 260 -32.07 -3.66 4.01
C ARG A 260 -31.57 -3.74 2.58
N THR A 261 -32.29 -3.12 1.66
CA THR A 261 -31.77 -2.80 0.32
C THR A 261 -31.22 -1.39 0.34
N GLY A 262 -30.05 -1.16 -0.25
CA GLY A 262 -29.39 0.13 -0.20
C GLY A 262 -28.34 0.32 -1.31
N PHE A 263 -27.61 1.41 -1.16
CA PHE A 263 -26.65 1.92 -2.12
C PHE A 263 -25.52 0.93 -2.47
N SER A 264 -25.24 0.80 -3.77
CA SER A 264 -24.02 0.17 -4.30
C SER A 264 -23.00 1.24 -4.67
N GLY A 265 -21.89 1.31 -3.93
CA GLY A 265 -20.73 2.12 -4.29
C GLY A 265 -19.46 1.27 -4.38
N PRO A 266 -18.46 1.69 -5.15
CA PRO A 266 -17.20 0.95 -5.31
C PRO A 266 -16.39 0.84 -4.01
N TRP A 267 -16.76 1.62 -2.99
CA TRP A 267 -16.04 1.73 -1.72
C TRP A 267 -16.79 1.10 -0.54
N THR A 268 -17.96 0.47 -0.74
CA THR A 268 -18.72 -0.15 0.36
C THR A 268 -17.97 -1.37 0.91
N ALA A 269 -17.43 -1.24 2.12
CA ALA A 269 -16.73 -2.33 2.82
C ALA A 269 -17.15 -2.36 4.29
N GLY A 270 -17.32 -3.58 4.82
CA GLY A 270 -17.52 -3.84 6.25
C GLY A 270 -18.90 -3.47 6.80
N LEU A 271 -19.38 -4.28 7.75
CA LEU A 271 -20.51 -4.00 8.63
C LEU A 271 -20.22 -4.67 9.97
N ASP A 272 -20.83 -4.17 11.04
CA ASP A 272 -20.56 -4.72 12.37
C ASP A 272 -21.78 -4.65 13.30
N TRP A 273 -21.85 -5.61 14.23
CA TRP A 273 -22.93 -5.71 15.20
C TRP A 273 -22.61 -4.86 16.43
N SER A 274 -23.63 -4.18 16.97
CA SER A 274 -23.52 -3.65 18.33
C SER A 274 -23.31 -4.81 19.31
N PRO A 275 -22.55 -4.63 20.41
CA PRO A 275 -22.29 -5.72 21.37
C PRO A 275 -23.56 -6.33 21.99
N ASP A 276 -24.66 -5.57 22.04
CA ASP A 276 -25.97 -6.04 22.51
C ASP A 276 -26.83 -6.74 21.45
N GLY A 277 -26.35 -6.79 20.20
CA GLY A 277 -26.99 -7.48 19.08
C GLY A 277 -28.25 -6.81 18.53
N LYS A 278 -28.55 -5.55 18.91
CA LYS A 278 -29.77 -4.85 18.49
C LYS A 278 -29.62 -3.96 17.26
N VAL A 279 -28.38 -3.59 16.93
CA VAL A 279 -28.07 -2.62 15.88
C VAL A 279 -26.95 -3.17 15.00
N LEU A 280 -27.02 -2.87 13.70
CA LEU A 280 -25.90 -3.04 12.76
C LEU A 280 -25.37 -1.67 12.36
N ALA A 281 -24.05 -1.47 12.42
CA ALA A 281 -23.39 -0.36 11.75
C ALA A 281 -23.08 -0.75 10.30
N ILE A 282 -23.52 0.08 9.37
CA ILE A 282 -23.42 -0.17 7.92
C ILE A 282 -22.95 1.07 7.19
N SER A 283 -22.33 0.90 6.03
CA SER A 283 -22.14 1.99 5.08
C SER A 283 -23.41 2.17 4.23
N GLU A 284 -23.99 3.36 4.27
CA GLU A 284 -25.14 3.79 3.46
C GLU A 284 -24.72 4.99 2.59
N GLY A 285 -25.38 5.23 1.45
CA GLY A 285 -24.96 6.27 0.52
C GLY A 285 -26.07 6.83 -0.36
N GLN A 286 -25.75 7.89 -1.10
CA GLN A 286 -26.65 8.55 -2.04
C GLN A 286 -26.33 8.13 -3.48
N GLU A 287 -27.34 7.63 -4.21
CA GLU A 287 -27.22 7.04 -5.55
C GLU A 287 -26.64 7.98 -6.62
N ASP A 288 -26.80 9.30 -6.46
CA ASP A 288 -26.39 10.32 -7.43
C ASP A 288 -25.01 10.95 -7.18
N LYS A 289 -24.38 10.71 -6.00
CA LYS A 289 -23.26 11.55 -5.54
C LYS A 289 -22.01 10.82 -5.05
N ASN A 290 -21.92 9.48 -5.15
CA ASN A 290 -20.77 8.70 -4.65
C ASN A 290 -20.38 9.07 -3.19
N ARG A 291 -21.37 9.44 -2.37
CA ARG A 291 -21.18 9.79 -0.96
C ARG A 291 -21.67 8.62 -0.13
N ALA A 292 -20.79 8.07 0.71
CA ALA A 292 -21.15 7.06 1.71
C ALA A 292 -20.93 7.63 3.11
N TRP A 293 -21.82 7.32 4.05
CA TRP A 293 -21.73 7.63 5.47
C TRP A 293 -21.95 6.36 6.29
N ILE A 294 -21.57 6.39 7.57
CA ILE A 294 -21.92 5.33 8.50
C ILE A 294 -23.34 5.56 9.00
N ALA A 295 -24.18 4.53 8.91
CA ALA A 295 -25.53 4.50 9.44
C ALA A 295 -25.70 3.37 10.45
N LEU A 296 -26.62 3.55 11.40
CA LEU A 296 -27.00 2.56 12.39
C LEU A 296 -28.39 2.03 12.06
N LEU A 297 -28.44 0.76 11.67
CA LEU A 297 -29.65 0.00 11.33
C LEU A 297 -30.19 -0.69 12.58
N SER A 298 -31.39 -0.30 13.01
CA SER A 298 -32.12 -0.97 14.09
C SER A 298 -32.69 -2.30 13.59
N LEU A 299 -32.46 -3.38 14.32
CA LEU A 299 -32.98 -4.71 13.96
C LEU A 299 -34.41 -4.96 14.42
N ALA A 300 -34.97 -4.08 15.26
CA ALA A 300 -36.34 -4.19 15.74
C ALA A 300 -37.37 -3.75 14.69
N ASP A 301 -37.06 -2.71 13.93
CA ASP A 301 -37.96 -2.04 12.99
C ASP A 301 -37.32 -1.77 11.61
N LEU A 302 -36.05 -2.13 11.41
CA LEU A 302 -35.29 -1.97 10.17
C LEU A 302 -35.13 -0.51 9.72
N THR A 303 -35.26 0.45 10.64
CA THR A 303 -34.99 1.87 10.37
C THR A 303 -33.50 2.17 10.49
N THR A 304 -33.01 3.12 9.68
CA THR A 304 -31.63 3.61 9.76
C THR A 304 -31.57 5.03 10.32
N ARG A 305 -30.54 5.32 11.12
CA ARG A 305 -30.12 6.70 11.42
C ARG A 305 -28.69 6.94 10.95
N PRO A 306 -28.39 8.05 10.25
CA PRO A 306 -27.01 8.44 9.98
C PRO A 306 -26.25 8.69 11.29
N LEU A 307 -25.04 8.14 11.38
CA LEU A 307 -24.09 8.37 12.47
C LEU A 307 -23.05 9.42 12.09
N THR A 308 -22.64 9.43 10.82
CA THR A 308 -21.66 10.38 10.30
C THR A 308 -22.23 11.22 9.15
N SER A 309 -21.57 12.35 8.88
CA SER A 309 -21.92 13.30 7.83
C SER A 309 -20.64 13.76 7.11
N PRO A 310 -20.00 12.91 6.29
CA PRO A 310 -18.79 13.27 5.56
C PRO A 310 -19.06 14.42 4.58
N SER A 311 -18.05 15.24 4.26
CA SER A 311 -18.19 16.30 3.26
C SER A 311 -18.50 15.72 1.87
N SER A 312 -18.72 16.59 0.88
CA SER A 312 -18.90 16.13 -0.51
C SER A 312 -17.66 15.42 -1.05
N GLN A 313 -16.46 15.71 -0.52
CA GLN A 313 -15.19 15.12 -0.94
C GLN A 313 -14.90 13.76 -0.29
N GLU A 314 -15.63 13.42 0.75
CA GLU A 314 -15.31 12.30 1.63
C GLU A 314 -16.35 11.18 1.52
N TYR A 315 -15.93 9.98 1.90
CA TYR A 315 -16.80 8.84 2.11
C TYR A 315 -16.38 8.09 3.37
N ASP A 316 -17.36 7.57 4.13
CA ASP A 316 -17.12 6.79 5.34
C ASP A 316 -17.51 5.32 5.16
N THR A 317 -16.59 4.42 5.53
CA THR A 317 -16.68 2.97 5.29
C THR A 317 -16.11 2.16 6.45
N ALA A 318 -16.25 0.83 6.40
CA ALA A 318 -15.66 -0.12 7.34
C ALA A 318 -15.95 0.20 8.81
N PRO A 319 -17.22 0.36 9.22
CA PRO A 319 -17.56 0.61 10.61
C PRO A 319 -17.24 -0.61 11.49
N ALA A 320 -16.77 -0.36 12.72
CA ALA A 320 -16.63 -1.38 13.76
C ALA A 320 -16.97 -0.80 15.14
N PHE A 321 -17.81 -1.49 15.89
CA PHE A 321 -18.14 -1.13 17.27
C PHE A 321 -16.97 -1.43 18.20
N SER A 322 -16.72 -0.49 19.11
CA SER A 322 -15.92 -0.76 20.31
C SER A 322 -16.57 -1.88 21.15
N PRO A 323 -15.78 -2.69 21.88
CA PRO A 323 -16.32 -3.79 22.68
C PRO A 323 -17.35 -3.37 23.74
N ASP A 324 -17.28 -2.13 24.22
CA ASP A 324 -18.25 -1.56 25.17
C ASP A 324 -19.50 -0.96 24.51
N GLY A 325 -19.54 -0.88 23.18
CA GLY A 325 -20.65 -0.36 22.39
C GLY A 325 -20.82 1.15 22.46
N SER A 326 -19.88 1.90 23.04
CA SER A 326 -19.99 3.35 23.21
C SER A 326 -19.54 4.14 21.97
N THR A 327 -18.64 3.55 21.18
CA THR A 327 -17.90 4.19 20.09
C THR A 327 -17.92 3.32 18.83
N VAL A 328 -17.94 3.95 17.65
CA VAL A 328 -17.74 3.31 16.34
C VAL A 328 -16.46 3.84 15.72
N ALA A 329 -15.53 2.95 15.36
CA ALA A 329 -14.41 3.25 14.49
C ALA A 329 -14.84 3.10 13.03
N PHE A 330 -14.26 3.89 12.13
CA PHE A 330 -14.55 3.81 10.69
C PHE A 330 -13.37 4.37 9.88
N VAL A 331 -13.36 4.06 8.59
CA VAL A 331 -12.41 4.61 7.62
C VAL A 331 -13.07 5.75 6.87
N ARG A 332 -12.42 6.91 6.81
CA ARG A 332 -12.82 8.02 5.95
C ARG A 332 -11.81 8.19 4.84
N GLY A 333 -12.26 8.10 3.60
CA GLY A 333 -11.45 8.33 2.39
C GLY A 333 -11.90 9.53 1.60
N ILE A 334 -11.11 9.91 0.59
CA ILE A 334 -11.41 11.02 -0.33
C ILE A 334 -11.75 10.46 -1.71
N VAL A 335 -12.88 10.89 -2.30
CA VAL A 335 -13.40 10.34 -3.57
C VAL A 335 -12.41 10.47 -4.74
N ALA A 336 -11.52 11.46 -4.70
CA ALA A 336 -10.57 11.74 -5.77
C ALA A 336 -9.24 10.96 -5.66
N GLY A 337 -9.00 10.20 -4.59
CA GLY A 337 -7.68 9.60 -4.34
C GLY A 337 -7.73 8.29 -3.55
N VAL A 338 -6.61 7.56 -3.58
CA VAL A 338 -6.38 6.31 -2.82
C VAL A 338 -5.93 6.59 -1.38
N VAL A 339 -6.53 7.59 -0.75
CA VAL A 339 -6.09 8.10 0.55
C VAL A 339 -7.23 8.09 1.56
N SER A 340 -6.90 7.69 2.78
CA SER A 340 -7.88 7.47 3.84
C SER A 340 -7.23 7.47 5.21
N ASP A 341 -8.06 7.67 6.24
CA ASP A 341 -7.63 7.63 7.63
C ASP A 341 -8.68 6.96 8.53
N VAL A 342 -8.21 6.50 9.69
CA VAL A 342 -9.07 5.93 10.73
C VAL A 342 -9.65 7.06 11.58
N TYR A 343 -10.96 7.00 11.81
CA TYR A 343 -11.70 7.90 12.67
C TYR A 343 -12.48 7.11 13.72
N VAL A 344 -12.84 7.79 14.80
CA VAL A 344 -13.78 7.29 15.81
C VAL A 344 -14.87 8.32 16.08
N VAL A 345 -16.09 7.86 16.33
CA VAL A 345 -17.25 8.69 16.69
C VAL A 345 -18.07 8.01 17.78
N PRO A 346 -18.57 8.74 18.80
CA PRO A 346 -19.50 8.16 19.77
C PRO A 346 -20.76 7.65 19.08
N VAL A 347 -21.33 6.53 19.57
CA VAL A 347 -22.58 5.96 19.03
C VAL A 347 -23.75 6.95 19.15
N ALA A 348 -23.73 7.81 20.16
CA ALA A 348 -24.71 8.90 20.33
C ALA A 348 -24.62 9.98 19.23
N GLY A 349 -23.57 9.97 18.39
CA GLY A 349 -23.26 10.98 17.41
C GLY A 349 -22.25 12.03 17.92
N GLY A 350 -22.01 13.06 17.11
CA GLY A 350 -21.07 14.13 17.40
C GLY A 350 -19.99 14.28 16.32
N THR A 351 -18.96 15.08 16.60
CA THR A 351 -17.85 15.30 15.67
C THR A 351 -16.88 14.11 15.72
N PRO A 352 -16.60 13.45 14.57
CA PRO A 352 -15.62 12.38 14.53
C PRO A 352 -14.21 12.86 14.87
N LYS A 353 -13.46 12.05 15.61
CA LYS A 353 -12.05 12.27 15.92
C LYS A 353 -11.18 11.44 14.98
N ARG A 354 -10.29 12.10 14.25
CA ARG A 354 -9.26 11.46 13.40
C ARG A 354 -8.16 10.84 14.27
N LEU A 355 -7.77 9.61 13.98
CA LEU A 355 -6.72 8.87 14.72
C LEU A 355 -5.41 8.73 13.93
N THR A 356 -5.50 8.64 12.60
CA THR A 356 -4.33 8.58 11.72
C THR A 356 -4.28 9.81 10.81
N PHE A 357 -3.08 10.20 10.40
CA PHE A 357 -2.86 11.47 9.67
C PHE A 357 -2.09 11.28 8.36
N ASP A 358 -1.75 10.04 8.03
CA ASP A 358 -0.82 9.72 6.96
C ASP A 358 -1.45 9.61 5.57
N LYS A 359 -2.79 9.70 5.47
CA LYS A 359 -3.54 9.74 4.19
C LYS A 359 -3.00 8.74 3.17
N THR A 360 -2.79 7.51 3.62
CA THR A 360 -2.40 6.40 2.75
C THR A 360 -3.62 5.53 2.50
N TRP A 361 -3.48 4.52 1.66
CA TRP A 361 -4.57 3.60 1.41
C TRP A 361 -4.78 2.72 2.64
N ILE A 362 -6.00 2.76 3.19
CA ILE A 362 -6.52 1.81 4.17
C ILE A 362 -7.47 0.88 3.44
N LEU A 363 -7.27 -0.41 3.65
CA LEU A 363 -7.84 -1.46 2.83
C LEU A 363 -8.62 -2.47 3.68
N GLY A 364 -9.81 -2.81 3.19
CA GLY A 364 -10.69 -3.78 3.85
C GLY A 364 -11.29 -3.28 5.17
N SER A 365 -11.72 -4.22 6.00
CA SER A 365 -12.29 -3.95 7.32
C SER A 365 -11.22 -3.56 8.36
N LEU A 366 -11.63 -2.88 9.42
CA LEU A 366 -10.84 -2.67 10.65
C LEU A 366 -11.49 -3.41 11.83
N THR A 367 -10.74 -3.64 12.90
CA THR A 367 -11.22 -4.36 14.08
C THR A 367 -10.65 -3.77 15.37
N TRP A 368 -11.40 -3.85 16.47
CA TRP A 368 -10.92 -3.45 17.79
C TRP A 368 -10.19 -4.61 18.47
N THR A 369 -9.21 -4.29 19.31
CA THR A 369 -8.75 -5.25 20.32
C THR A 369 -9.88 -5.56 21.30
N PRO A 370 -9.97 -6.78 21.87
CA PRO A 370 -11.03 -7.13 22.81
C PRO A 370 -11.10 -6.26 24.06
N ASP A 371 -9.99 -5.63 24.45
CA ASP A 371 -9.91 -4.69 25.57
C ASP A 371 -10.33 -3.25 25.20
N GLY A 372 -10.67 -2.99 23.94
CA GLY A 372 -11.09 -1.69 23.42
C GLY A 372 -9.99 -0.63 23.35
N ARG A 373 -8.71 -0.99 23.56
CA ARG A 373 -7.61 -0.01 23.65
C ARG A 373 -7.00 0.35 22.31
N GLU A 374 -6.99 -0.58 21.36
CA GLU A 374 -6.36 -0.40 20.06
C GLU A 374 -7.30 -0.81 18.92
N ILE A 375 -7.07 -0.21 17.75
CA ILE A 375 -7.76 -0.52 16.50
C ILE A 375 -6.72 -1.07 15.53
N MET A 376 -6.99 -2.22 14.94
CA MET A 376 -6.17 -2.86 13.90
C MET A 376 -6.80 -2.69 12.53
N PHE A 377 -5.98 -2.39 11.53
CA PHE A 377 -6.41 -2.09 10.17
C PHE A 377 -5.29 -2.38 9.16
N SER A 378 -5.65 -2.54 7.89
CA SER A 378 -4.68 -2.80 6.81
C SER A 378 -4.31 -1.50 6.12
N SER A 379 -3.03 -1.24 5.89
CA SER A 379 -2.56 0.03 5.33
C SER A 379 -1.26 -0.10 4.54
N THR A 380 -1.14 0.68 3.46
CA THR A 380 0.06 0.77 2.59
C THR A 380 1.12 1.75 3.09
N ARG A 381 1.04 2.25 4.33
CA ARG A 381 2.02 3.21 4.87
C ARG A 381 3.46 2.69 4.87
N GLY A 382 3.63 1.37 4.98
CA GLY A 382 4.92 0.68 4.90
C GLY A 382 5.35 0.30 3.49
N GLY A 383 4.63 0.74 2.46
CA GLY A 383 4.77 0.31 1.08
C GLY A 383 3.67 -0.69 0.72
N LEU A 384 3.94 -1.98 0.90
CA LEU A 384 2.91 -3.00 0.68
C LEU A 384 1.86 -2.94 1.79
N GLY A 385 0.64 -3.38 1.46
CA GLY A 385 -0.44 -3.49 2.43
C GLY A 385 -0.02 -4.38 3.59
N ALA A 386 0.02 -3.86 4.80
CA ALA A 386 0.36 -4.61 6.00
C ALA A 386 -0.63 -4.27 7.11
N LEU A 387 -0.63 -5.07 8.19
CA LEU A 387 -1.46 -4.78 9.35
C LEU A 387 -0.79 -3.77 10.28
N TRP A 388 -1.56 -2.79 10.70
CA TRP A 388 -1.16 -1.74 11.62
C TRP A 388 -2.13 -1.68 12.79
N ARG A 389 -1.65 -1.21 13.93
CA ARG A 389 -2.46 -0.93 15.12
C ARG A 389 -2.22 0.47 15.64
N VAL A 390 -3.28 1.14 16.07
CA VAL A 390 -3.23 2.48 16.69
C VAL A 390 -4.06 2.48 17.96
N SER A 391 -3.66 3.28 18.95
CA SER A 391 -4.47 3.50 20.15
C SER A 391 -5.80 4.15 19.79
N ALA A 392 -6.88 3.71 20.42
CA ALA A 392 -8.21 4.32 20.28
C ALA A 392 -8.25 5.78 20.77
N SER A 393 -7.30 6.18 21.63
CA SER A 393 -7.12 7.56 22.05
C SER A 393 -6.28 8.40 21.08
N GLY A 394 -5.72 7.80 20.03
CA GLY A 394 -4.80 8.40 19.08
C GLY A 394 -3.34 8.14 19.41
N GLY A 395 -2.44 8.48 18.49
CA GLY A 395 -0.99 8.27 18.62
C GLY A 395 -0.38 7.78 17.32
N THR A 396 0.90 7.41 17.35
CA THR A 396 1.61 6.90 16.17
C THR A 396 1.21 5.45 15.89
N PRO A 397 0.67 5.12 14.70
CA PRO A 397 0.39 3.73 14.35
C PRO A 397 1.67 2.91 14.23
N ARG A 398 1.60 1.64 14.62
CA ARG A 398 2.73 0.71 14.61
C ARG A 398 2.35 -0.60 13.91
N PRO A 399 3.31 -1.31 13.30
CA PRO A 399 3.01 -2.56 12.63
C PRO A 399 2.54 -3.62 13.64
N VAL A 400 1.67 -4.53 13.20
CA VAL A 400 1.30 -5.71 13.98
C VAL A 400 2.43 -6.74 13.86
N THR A 401 3.12 -7.00 14.97
CA THR A 401 4.29 -7.89 15.01
C THR A 401 3.94 -9.33 14.61
N GLY A 402 4.82 -9.97 13.85
CA GLY A 402 4.68 -11.36 13.40
C GLY A 402 3.74 -11.58 12.23
N VAL A 403 3.07 -10.53 11.73
CA VAL A 403 2.28 -10.56 10.50
C VAL A 403 3.10 -9.92 9.38
N GLY A 404 3.21 -10.61 8.24
CA GLY A 404 3.93 -10.13 7.07
C GLY A 404 3.21 -9.00 6.32
N VAL A 405 3.72 -8.71 5.12
CA VAL A 405 3.07 -7.83 4.15
C VAL A 405 1.98 -8.57 3.39
N ILE A 406 1.28 -7.85 2.51
CA ILE A 406 0.11 -8.28 1.73
C ILE A 406 -0.99 -8.92 2.61
N ALA A 407 -1.17 -8.35 3.79
CA ALA A 407 -2.15 -8.75 4.80
C ALA A 407 -3.27 -7.72 4.90
N TRP A 408 -4.52 -8.19 4.86
CA TRP A 408 -5.74 -7.42 4.67
C TRP A 408 -6.85 -7.90 5.59
N SER A 409 -7.84 -7.04 5.86
CA SER A 409 -9.09 -7.35 6.58
C SER A 409 -8.87 -8.18 7.87
N PRO A 410 -8.18 -7.63 8.89
CA PRO A 410 -7.94 -8.34 10.13
C PRO A 410 -9.22 -8.55 10.95
N SER A 411 -9.29 -9.66 11.68
CA SER A 411 -10.27 -9.92 12.74
C SER A 411 -9.58 -10.56 13.94
N VAL A 412 -9.71 -9.96 15.12
CA VAL A 412 -9.11 -10.47 16.36
C VAL A 412 -10.11 -11.36 17.08
N SER A 413 -9.66 -12.49 17.61
CA SER A 413 -10.50 -13.38 18.41
C SER A 413 -10.98 -12.64 19.68
N PRO A 414 -12.24 -12.80 20.11
CA PRO A 414 -12.73 -12.22 21.37
C PRO A 414 -11.91 -12.63 22.59
N LYS A 415 -11.19 -13.76 22.53
CA LYS A 415 -10.26 -14.23 23.58
C LYS A 415 -8.92 -13.46 23.59
N GLY A 416 -8.64 -12.66 22.57
CA GLY A 416 -7.43 -11.82 22.43
C GLY A 416 -6.14 -12.58 22.13
N ASN A 417 -6.20 -13.89 21.93
CA ASN A 417 -5.03 -14.76 21.76
C ASN A 417 -4.82 -15.25 20.32
N GLN A 418 -5.68 -14.85 19.39
CA GLN A 418 -5.63 -15.23 17.98
C GLN A 418 -6.04 -14.05 17.08
N LEU A 419 -5.47 -14.00 15.88
CA LEU A 419 -5.80 -13.05 14.83
C LEU A 419 -6.01 -13.84 13.53
N VAL A 420 -7.01 -13.48 12.75
CA VAL A 420 -7.19 -13.97 11.38
C VAL A 420 -7.10 -12.79 10.42
N TYR A 421 -6.52 -13.02 9.26
CA TYR A 421 -6.43 -12.01 8.22
C TYR A 421 -6.46 -12.65 6.84
N GLN A 422 -6.81 -11.84 5.83
CA GLN A 422 -6.72 -12.23 4.44
C GLN A 422 -5.31 -11.95 3.92
N HIS A 423 -4.61 -12.97 3.43
CA HIS A 423 -3.38 -12.81 2.66
C HIS A 423 -3.71 -12.77 1.18
N MET A 424 -3.33 -11.71 0.48
CA MET A 424 -3.77 -11.47 -0.90
C MET A 424 -2.62 -10.97 -1.78
N ALA A 425 -2.27 -11.76 -2.79
CA ALA A 425 -1.24 -11.44 -3.76
C ALA A 425 -1.90 -11.13 -5.11
N PHE A 426 -1.57 -9.96 -5.67
CA PHE A 426 -1.92 -9.59 -7.04
C PHE A 426 -0.76 -9.86 -7.98
N LYS A 427 -1.09 -10.16 -9.22
CA LYS A 427 -0.13 -10.25 -10.32
C LYS A 427 -0.73 -9.57 -11.55
N ASP A 428 -0.49 -8.28 -11.70
CA ASP A 428 -0.96 -7.56 -12.88
C ASP A 428 -0.06 -7.82 -14.10
N SER A 429 -0.64 -7.67 -15.28
CA SER A 429 0.05 -7.87 -16.56
C SER A 429 -0.12 -6.65 -17.46
N LEU A 430 0.94 -6.31 -18.21
CA LEU A 430 0.92 -5.22 -19.19
C LEU A 430 0.89 -5.80 -20.60
N PHE A 431 0.02 -5.23 -21.44
CA PHE A 431 -0.19 -5.66 -22.82
C PHE A 431 -0.06 -4.50 -23.80
N ARG A 432 0.32 -4.83 -25.04
CA ARG A 432 0.24 -3.93 -26.20
C ARG A 432 -0.72 -4.49 -27.24
N LEU A 433 -1.74 -3.72 -27.58
CA LEU A 433 -2.58 -3.97 -28.75
C LEU A 433 -2.00 -3.20 -29.94
N ASN A 434 -1.65 -3.90 -31.01
CA ASN A 434 -1.27 -3.25 -32.28
C ASN A 434 -2.55 -2.89 -33.06
N LEU A 435 -2.54 -1.78 -33.77
CA LEU A 435 -3.67 -1.25 -34.53
C LEU A 435 -3.34 -1.23 -36.02
N LYS A 436 -4.28 -1.71 -36.84
CA LYS A 436 -4.20 -1.60 -38.31
C LYS A 436 -4.66 -0.22 -38.77
N ASP A 437 -5.72 0.26 -38.14
CA ASP A 437 -6.32 1.59 -38.31
C ASP A 437 -7.04 1.98 -37.01
N ASP A 438 -7.72 3.12 -37.01
CA ASP A 438 -8.38 3.69 -35.82
C ASP A 438 -9.47 2.78 -35.21
N THR A 439 -9.99 1.84 -36.00
CA THR A 439 -11.16 1.02 -35.64
C THR A 439 -10.86 -0.48 -35.59
N HIS A 440 -9.70 -0.92 -36.07
CA HIS A 440 -9.34 -2.34 -36.19
C HIS A 440 -7.99 -2.65 -35.57
N ARG A 441 -7.95 -3.69 -34.73
CA ARG A 441 -6.71 -4.27 -34.23
C ARG A 441 -5.93 -5.02 -35.32
N GLN A 442 -4.61 -5.11 -35.16
CA GLN A 442 -3.70 -5.92 -35.95
C GLN A 442 -3.17 -7.10 -35.12
N GLY A 443 -3.80 -8.26 -35.29
CA GLY A 443 -3.43 -9.46 -34.55
C GLY A 443 -3.90 -9.46 -33.09
N PRO A 444 -3.48 -10.47 -32.30
CA PRO A 444 -3.81 -10.55 -30.88
C PRO A 444 -2.99 -9.56 -30.03
N PRO A 445 -3.43 -9.24 -28.80
CA PRO A 445 -2.61 -8.49 -27.85
C PRO A 445 -1.25 -9.15 -27.60
N VAL A 446 -0.21 -8.33 -27.52
CA VAL A 446 1.17 -8.75 -27.20
C VAL A 446 1.37 -8.61 -25.70
N PHE A 447 1.69 -9.72 -25.03
CA PHE A 447 2.12 -9.69 -23.63
C PHE A 447 3.49 -9.02 -23.53
N LEU A 448 3.62 -8.02 -22.66
CA LEU A 448 4.88 -7.32 -22.43
C LEU A 448 5.57 -7.79 -21.17
N ARG A 449 4.86 -7.77 -20.03
CA ARG A 449 5.39 -8.27 -18.75
C ARG A 449 4.28 -8.58 -17.76
N SER A 450 4.66 -9.30 -16.72
CA SER A 450 3.87 -9.44 -15.50
C SER A 450 4.79 -9.48 -14.30
N GLU A 451 4.39 -8.83 -13.21
CA GLU A 451 5.11 -8.81 -11.95
C GLU A 451 4.14 -8.90 -10.78
N LYS A 452 4.62 -9.41 -9.64
CA LYS A 452 3.85 -9.40 -8.38
C LYS A 452 3.56 -7.96 -7.96
N GLY A 453 2.35 -7.74 -7.50
CA GLY A 453 1.83 -6.42 -7.16
C GLY A 453 1.00 -5.81 -8.27
N PHE A 454 0.83 -4.50 -8.18
CA PHE A 454 0.03 -3.69 -9.08
C PHE A 454 0.89 -3.03 -10.15
N ASN A 455 0.37 -2.95 -11.38
CA ASN A 455 1.01 -2.25 -12.48
C ASN A 455 -0.03 -1.39 -13.24
N TRP A 456 0.08 -0.07 -13.17
CA TRP A 456 -0.97 0.83 -13.67
C TRP A 456 -0.48 1.90 -14.64
N ARG A 457 -1.42 2.43 -15.41
CA ARG A 457 -1.34 3.66 -16.21
C ARG A 457 -0.11 3.71 -17.13
N PRO A 458 0.12 2.69 -17.98
CA PRO A 458 1.25 2.68 -18.88
C PRO A 458 1.16 3.81 -19.92
N GLN A 459 2.28 4.42 -20.28
CA GLN A 459 2.38 5.48 -21.29
C GLN A 459 3.66 5.33 -22.12
N PHE A 460 3.52 5.33 -23.45
CA PHE A 460 4.67 5.33 -24.36
C PHE A 460 5.50 6.61 -24.24
N SER A 461 6.81 6.48 -24.47
CA SER A 461 7.65 7.61 -24.83
C SER A 461 7.22 8.19 -26.19
N PRO A 462 7.52 9.48 -26.48
CA PRO A 462 7.09 10.11 -27.73
C PRO A 462 7.60 9.40 -28.99
N ASP A 463 8.77 8.76 -28.90
CA ASP A 463 9.37 7.96 -29.98
C ASP A 463 8.90 6.50 -30.01
N GLY A 464 8.06 6.07 -29.06
CA GLY A 464 7.53 4.72 -28.94
C GLY A 464 8.55 3.65 -28.53
N LYS A 465 9.80 4.02 -28.27
CA LYS A 465 10.87 3.06 -27.95
C LYS A 465 10.85 2.57 -26.51
N ARG A 466 10.14 3.29 -25.62
CA ARG A 466 10.00 2.97 -24.21
C ARG A 466 8.56 3.18 -23.76
N PHE A 467 8.24 2.69 -22.57
CA PHE A 467 7.05 3.12 -21.85
C PHE A 467 7.34 3.27 -20.37
N VAL A 468 6.61 4.18 -19.72
CA VAL A 468 6.60 4.39 -18.27
C VAL A 468 5.30 3.82 -17.70
N PHE A 469 5.35 3.30 -16.49
CA PHE A 469 4.19 2.79 -15.76
C PHE A 469 4.41 2.93 -14.25
N GLU A 470 3.33 2.81 -13.49
CA GLU A 470 3.33 2.80 -12.02
C GLU A 470 3.45 1.35 -11.54
N SER A 471 4.34 1.07 -10.58
CA SER A 471 4.46 -0.27 -9.97
C SER A 471 4.83 -0.20 -8.51
N ASN A 472 4.24 -1.09 -7.71
CA ASN A 472 4.56 -1.25 -6.29
C ASN A 472 5.44 -2.46 -5.98
N ALA A 473 6.13 -3.02 -6.98
CA ALA A 473 6.95 -4.23 -6.83
C ALA A 473 8.01 -4.13 -5.71
N PHE A 474 8.51 -2.93 -5.40
CA PHE A 474 9.46 -2.66 -4.32
C PHE A 474 8.83 -2.10 -3.04
N GLY A 475 7.52 -2.18 -2.94
CA GLY A 475 6.74 -1.84 -1.78
C GLY A 475 5.91 -0.58 -1.96
N TYR A 476 6.57 0.55 -2.21
CA TYR A 476 5.87 1.81 -2.51
C TYR A 476 5.52 1.90 -3.99
N SER A 477 4.46 2.64 -4.31
CA SER A 477 4.12 2.91 -5.70
C SER A 477 5.17 3.86 -6.28
N ASP A 478 5.94 3.36 -7.24
CA ASP A 478 7.05 4.05 -7.88
C ASP A 478 6.90 4.05 -9.40
N LEU A 479 7.65 4.93 -10.06
CA LEU A 479 7.70 4.96 -11.52
C LEU A 479 8.71 3.93 -12.03
N TRP A 480 8.30 3.19 -13.04
CA TRP A 480 9.12 2.20 -13.73
C TRP A 480 9.09 2.46 -15.22
N ALA A 481 10.14 2.06 -15.92
CA ALA A 481 10.17 2.08 -17.37
C ALA A 481 10.79 0.81 -17.93
N CYS A 482 10.34 0.46 -19.13
CA CYS A 482 10.87 -0.61 -19.95
C CYS A 482 11.11 -0.10 -21.37
N ASP A 483 11.84 -0.88 -22.16
CA ASP A 483 11.83 -0.74 -23.62
C ASP A 483 10.45 -1.13 -24.17
N GLY A 484 10.13 -0.66 -25.38
CA GLY A 484 8.80 -0.75 -25.99
C GLY A 484 8.31 -2.17 -26.30
N ASP A 485 9.19 -3.16 -26.19
CA ASP A 485 8.91 -4.59 -26.27
C ASP A 485 8.70 -5.27 -24.90
N GLY A 486 8.84 -4.52 -23.80
CA GLY A 486 8.73 -5.03 -22.44
C GLY A 486 10.06 -5.51 -21.83
N SER A 487 11.17 -5.40 -22.56
CA SER A 487 12.51 -5.74 -22.05
C SER A 487 13.16 -4.59 -21.27
N HIS A 488 14.31 -4.86 -20.64
CA HIS A 488 15.13 -3.88 -19.88
C HIS A 488 14.33 -3.00 -18.90
N CYS A 489 13.43 -3.62 -18.15
CA CYS A 489 12.62 -2.92 -17.16
C CYS A 489 13.43 -2.56 -15.90
N GLY A 490 13.19 -1.37 -15.36
CA GLY A 490 13.74 -0.97 -14.06
C GLY A 490 13.01 0.20 -13.43
N PRO A 491 13.20 0.42 -12.12
CA PRO A 491 12.66 1.59 -11.44
C PRO A 491 13.34 2.86 -11.96
N LEU A 492 12.54 3.89 -12.21
CA LEU A 492 13.01 5.25 -12.45
C LEU A 492 13.11 6.06 -11.15
N THR A 493 12.31 5.69 -10.16
CA THR A 493 12.26 6.35 -8.85
C THR A 493 12.36 5.33 -7.71
N SER A 494 12.70 5.82 -6.51
CA SER A 494 12.62 5.05 -5.26
C SER A 494 12.13 5.98 -4.16
N LEU A 495 10.87 6.40 -4.30
CA LEU A 495 10.24 7.40 -3.45
C LEU A 495 9.47 6.72 -2.31
N ARG A 496 9.57 7.28 -1.11
CA ARG A 496 8.72 6.87 0.02
C ARG A 496 7.39 7.62 -0.09
N GLY A 497 6.36 6.95 -0.58
CA GLY A 497 5.02 7.51 -0.76
C GLY A 497 4.30 6.86 -1.94
N THR A 498 3.34 7.57 -2.52
CA THR A 498 2.63 7.12 -3.73
C THR A 498 3.00 8.02 -4.90
N ALA A 499 3.74 7.48 -5.87
CA ALA A 499 4.06 8.12 -7.14
C ALA A 499 3.32 7.44 -8.30
N GLY A 500 2.79 8.22 -9.24
CA GLY A 500 2.02 7.65 -10.35
C GLY A 500 1.62 8.66 -11.42
N ALA A 501 0.70 8.23 -12.30
CA ALA A 501 0.13 9.04 -13.39
C ALA A 501 1.18 9.74 -14.29
N ALA A 502 2.31 9.07 -14.54
CA ALA A 502 3.43 9.63 -15.27
C ALA A 502 3.11 9.98 -16.75
N ARG A 503 3.65 11.10 -17.23
CA ARG A 503 3.56 11.57 -18.62
C ARG A 503 4.91 12.06 -19.13
N TRP A 504 5.33 11.51 -20.25
CA TRP A 504 6.50 11.99 -20.99
C TRP A 504 6.27 13.39 -21.55
N SER A 505 7.31 14.22 -21.51
CA SER A 505 7.35 15.47 -22.26
C SER A 505 7.34 15.19 -23.77
N PRO A 506 6.83 16.11 -24.61
CA PRO A 506 6.81 15.91 -26.06
C PRO A 506 8.19 15.68 -26.69
N ASP A 507 9.24 16.22 -26.07
CA ASP A 507 10.64 16.06 -26.50
C ASP A 507 11.33 14.82 -25.91
N GLY A 508 10.63 14.06 -25.04
CA GLY A 508 11.13 12.85 -24.41
C GLY A 508 12.22 13.06 -23.35
N ARG A 509 12.51 14.30 -22.95
CA ARG A 509 13.57 14.61 -21.97
C ARG A 509 13.12 14.57 -20.52
N PHE A 510 11.82 14.72 -20.25
CA PHE A 510 11.26 14.77 -18.91
C PHE A 510 10.06 13.86 -18.76
N ILE A 511 9.79 13.47 -17.53
CA ILE A 511 8.57 12.78 -17.10
C ILE A 511 7.93 13.64 -16.00
N ALA A 512 6.70 14.09 -16.23
CA ALA A 512 5.86 14.71 -15.21
C ALA A 512 5.04 13.64 -14.51
N PHE A 513 4.93 13.70 -13.19
CA PHE A 513 4.20 12.70 -12.42
C PHE A 513 3.62 13.29 -11.14
N GLU A 514 2.61 12.62 -10.61
CA GLU A 514 2.01 12.94 -9.32
C GLU A 514 2.79 12.19 -8.22
N PHE A 515 3.09 12.87 -7.12
CA PHE A 515 3.70 12.25 -5.96
C PHE A 515 3.13 12.83 -4.66
N ARG A 516 2.74 11.93 -3.75
CA ARG A 516 2.28 12.26 -2.40
C ARG A 516 3.28 11.74 -1.35
N PRO A 517 4.22 12.59 -0.88
CA PRO A 517 5.11 12.22 0.22
C PRO A 517 4.44 12.28 1.60
N GLU A 518 3.47 13.19 1.77
CA GLU A 518 2.76 13.45 3.03
C GLU A 518 1.26 13.70 2.78
N GLU A 519 0.69 14.82 3.27
CA GLU A 519 -0.76 15.04 3.28
C GLU A 519 -1.38 15.41 1.92
N HIS A 520 -0.59 15.93 0.99
CA HIS A 520 -1.06 16.41 -0.31
C HIS A 520 -0.21 15.85 -1.45
N SER A 521 -0.87 15.51 -2.56
CA SER A 521 -0.17 15.21 -3.80
C SER A 521 0.29 16.49 -4.48
N GLU A 522 1.48 16.44 -5.07
CA GLU A 522 2.02 17.53 -5.87
C GLU A 522 2.58 16.98 -7.20
N VAL A 523 2.83 17.89 -8.14
CA VAL A 523 3.41 17.53 -9.44
C VAL A 523 4.94 17.64 -9.38
N TYR A 524 5.61 16.57 -9.81
CA TYR A 524 7.06 16.49 -9.90
C TYR A 524 7.52 16.28 -11.33
N LEU A 525 8.74 16.71 -11.61
CA LEU A 525 9.42 16.50 -12.89
C LEU A 525 10.68 15.66 -12.66
N LEU A 526 10.85 14.62 -13.47
CA LEU A 526 12.03 13.76 -13.52
C LEU A 526 12.71 13.92 -14.89
N GLU A 527 14.03 14.08 -14.91
CA GLU A 527 14.81 14.08 -16.15
C GLU A 527 15.11 12.64 -16.61
N VAL A 528 14.96 12.41 -17.91
CA VAL A 528 15.16 11.11 -18.54
C VAL A 528 16.65 10.87 -18.72
N GLY A 529 17.17 9.81 -18.10
CA GLY A 529 18.61 9.53 -17.98
C GLY A 529 19.10 9.47 -16.53
N GLY A 530 18.26 9.90 -15.59
CA GLY A 530 18.50 9.83 -14.16
C GLY A 530 18.62 11.22 -13.53
N GLY A 531 18.25 11.31 -12.25
CA GLY A 531 18.25 12.56 -11.49
C GLY A 531 17.29 12.49 -10.31
N ALA A 532 17.44 13.40 -9.35
CA ALA A 532 16.45 13.55 -8.29
C ALA A 532 15.20 14.25 -8.86
N PRO A 533 13.98 13.74 -8.63
CA PRO A 533 12.78 14.45 -9.00
C PRO A 533 12.73 15.85 -8.38
N ARG A 534 12.33 16.85 -9.17
CA ARG A 534 12.12 18.22 -8.67
C ARG A 534 10.64 18.53 -8.56
N LEU A 535 10.25 19.15 -7.46
CA LEU A 535 8.90 19.69 -7.29
C LEU A 535 8.64 20.78 -8.33
N LEU A 536 7.49 20.73 -8.99
CA LEU A 536 6.97 21.82 -9.80
C LEU A 536 5.99 22.61 -8.92
N PRO A 537 6.27 23.88 -8.56
CA PRO A 537 5.42 24.61 -7.63
C PRO A 537 4.00 24.78 -8.16
N THR A 538 3.08 23.95 -7.68
CA THR A 538 1.68 23.93 -8.09
C THR A 538 0.77 24.75 -7.20
N LEU A 539 1.30 25.54 -6.25
CA LEU A 539 0.65 26.22 -5.09
C LEU A 539 0.33 25.24 -3.95
N PRO A 540 0.85 25.48 -2.72
CA PRO A 540 0.77 24.55 -1.59
C PRO A 540 -0.62 24.48 -0.94
N GLY A 541 -0.93 23.34 -0.32
CA GLY A 541 -2.12 23.12 0.53
C GLY A 541 -3.33 22.51 -0.16
N SER A 542 -3.14 21.95 -1.36
CA SER A 542 -4.17 21.34 -2.19
C SER A 542 -3.66 20.04 -2.79
N ASP A 543 -4.55 19.10 -3.07
CA ASP A 543 -4.20 17.91 -3.84
C ASP A 543 -4.10 18.29 -5.33
N ASN A 544 -2.87 18.25 -5.85
CA ASN A 544 -2.54 18.53 -7.24
C ASN A 544 -2.06 17.23 -7.91
N GLY A 545 -2.58 16.90 -9.10
CA GLY A 545 -2.27 15.60 -9.71
C GLY A 545 -2.71 15.44 -11.16
N GLY A 546 -2.56 14.21 -11.66
CA GLY A 546 -2.87 13.85 -13.05
C GLY A 546 -2.22 14.77 -14.11
N PRO A 547 -0.89 14.99 -14.08
CA PRO A 547 -0.24 15.96 -14.94
C PRO A 547 -0.33 15.57 -16.43
N ASN A 548 -0.33 16.54 -17.33
CA ASN A 548 -0.17 16.36 -18.78
C ASN A 548 0.57 17.55 -19.40
N TRP A 549 1.24 17.35 -20.54
CA TRP A 549 2.05 18.38 -21.17
C TRP A 549 1.28 19.15 -22.25
N SER A 550 1.52 20.45 -22.36
CA SER A 550 1.21 21.15 -23.62
C SER A 550 2.04 20.59 -24.76
N ARG A 551 1.55 20.69 -25.99
CA ARG A 551 2.26 20.13 -27.16
C ARG A 551 3.60 20.79 -27.43
N ASP A 552 3.73 22.07 -27.07
CA ASP A 552 4.98 22.80 -27.17
C ASP A 552 5.96 22.51 -26.02
N GLY A 553 5.55 21.70 -25.03
CA GLY A 553 6.36 21.31 -23.88
C GLY A 553 6.61 22.42 -22.87
N LYS A 554 5.90 23.56 -22.94
CA LYS A 554 6.13 24.72 -22.06
C LYS A 554 5.23 24.76 -20.83
N TRP A 555 4.11 24.04 -20.84
CA TRP A 555 3.11 24.03 -19.77
C TRP A 555 2.81 22.61 -19.30
N ILE A 556 2.46 22.51 -18.01
CA ILE A 556 1.87 21.32 -17.41
C ILE A 556 0.44 21.64 -17.02
N TYR A 557 -0.51 20.86 -17.55
CA TYR A 557 -1.89 20.78 -17.09
C TYR A 557 -1.99 19.82 -15.92
N PHE A 558 -2.80 20.13 -14.91
CA PHE A 558 -3.01 19.28 -13.74
C PHE A 558 -4.38 19.61 -13.12
N TYR A 559 -4.96 18.66 -12.38
CA TYR A 559 -6.15 18.96 -11.58
C TYR A 559 -5.75 19.53 -10.22
N SER A 560 -6.63 20.33 -9.62
CA SER A 560 -6.48 20.80 -8.24
C SER A 560 -7.83 20.87 -7.55
N ASP A 561 -7.86 20.51 -6.27
CA ASP A 561 -8.99 20.68 -5.36
C ASP A 561 -9.08 22.08 -4.74
N ARG A 562 -8.18 23.00 -5.12
CA ARG A 562 -8.18 24.36 -4.61
C ARG A 562 -9.50 25.07 -4.92
N GLY A 563 -10.02 25.79 -3.93
CA GLY A 563 -11.34 26.43 -4.05
C GLY A 563 -12.52 25.48 -3.84
N GLY A 564 -12.27 24.20 -3.55
CA GLY A 564 -13.29 23.19 -3.27
C GLY A 564 -13.71 22.39 -4.52
N GLU A 565 -14.81 21.64 -4.39
CA GLU A 565 -15.35 20.84 -5.50
C GLU A 565 -16.15 21.67 -6.52
N PRO A 566 -16.20 21.20 -7.78
CA PRO A 566 -15.45 20.07 -8.32
C PRO A 566 -13.97 20.40 -8.54
N PHE A 567 -13.09 19.38 -8.54
CA PHE A 567 -11.69 19.53 -8.97
C PHE A 567 -11.62 20.26 -10.31
N GLN A 568 -10.75 21.25 -10.42
CA GLN A 568 -10.60 22.06 -11.63
C GLN A 568 -9.27 21.78 -12.31
N LEU A 569 -9.22 21.97 -13.64
CA LEU A 569 -7.96 21.99 -14.36
C LEU A 569 -7.27 23.34 -14.20
N TRP A 570 -5.96 23.25 -14.00
CA TRP A 570 -5.02 24.36 -13.94
C TRP A 570 -3.87 24.07 -14.89
N LYS A 571 -3.11 25.11 -15.25
CA LYS A 571 -1.82 24.95 -15.92
C LYS A 571 -0.75 25.80 -15.26
N VAL A 572 0.49 25.33 -15.31
CA VAL A 572 1.67 26.04 -14.79
C VAL A 572 2.82 25.94 -15.79
N PRO A 573 3.68 26.98 -15.94
CA PRO A 573 4.86 26.88 -16.78
C PRO A 573 5.83 25.83 -16.24
N VAL A 574 6.50 25.07 -17.12
CA VAL A 574 7.46 24.01 -16.74
C VAL A 574 8.66 24.55 -15.94
N ASN A 575 8.99 25.84 -16.14
CA ASN A 575 10.05 26.54 -15.41
C ASN A 575 9.59 27.13 -14.08
N GLY A 576 8.34 26.87 -13.67
CA GLY A 576 7.70 27.49 -12.49
C GLY A 576 7.06 28.83 -12.82
N GLY A 577 6.22 29.29 -11.89
CA GLY A 577 5.42 30.51 -12.03
C GLY A 577 4.04 30.33 -11.37
N SER A 578 3.17 31.31 -11.52
CA SER A 578 1.81 31.23 -10.99
C SER A 578 0.94 30.29 -11.81
N PRO A 579 0.27 29.30 -11.19
CA PRO A 579 -0.73 28.48 -11.87
C PRO A 579 -1.93 29.30 -12.35
N ILE A 580 -2.49 28.91 -13.49
CA ILE A 580 -3.64 29.56 -14.15
C ILE A 580 -4.79 28.55 -14.21
N GLN A 581 -5.96 28.94 -13.71
CA GLN A 581 -7.17 28.12 -13.80
C GLN A 581 -7.68 28.05 -15.24
N ILE A 582 -8.07 26.86 -15.68
CA ILE A 582 -8.60 26.60 -17.03
C ILE A 582 -10.11 26.37 -17.00
N THR A 583 -10.59 25.54 -16.08
CA THR A 583 -12.02 25.18 -15.99
C THR A 583 -12.69 25.83 -14.78
N SER A 584 -13.99 26.06 -14.87
CA SER A 584 -14.85 26.50 -13.76
C SER A 584 -15.91 25.46 -13.35
N ASN A 585 -16.21 24.49 -14.23
CA ASN A 585 -17.27 23.50 -14.04
C ASN A 585 -16.74 22.07 -13.83
N GLY A 586 -15.54 21.97 -13.27
CA GLY A 586 -14.85 20.71 -13.02
C GLY A 586 -14.02 20.25 -14.20
N GLY A 587 -12.93 19.55 -13.92
CA GLY A 587 -12.04 19.00 -14.92
C GLY A 587 -10.89 18.24 -14.28
N VAL A 588 -10.60 17.06 -14.81
CA VAL A 588 -9.42 16.26 -14.50
C VAL A 588 -8.82 15.75 -15.81
N PHE A 589 -7.50 15.53 -15.81
CA PHE A 589 -6.79 14.89 -16.91
C PHE A 589 -6.98 15.59 -18.27
N GLY A 590 -6.41 16.79 -18.42
CA GLY A 590 -6.49 17.60 -19.65
C GLY A 590 -5.48 17.18 -20.73
N VAL A 591 -5.91 17.05 -21.98
CA VAL A 591 -5.09 16.67 -23.14
C VAL A 591 -5.35 17.63 -24.30
N GLU A 592 -4.30 18.25 -24.85
CA GLU A 592 -4.43 19.14 -26.02
C GLU A 592 -4.70 18.36 -27.31
N SER A 593 -5.57 18.91 -28.16
CA SER A 593 -5.88 18.36 -29.49
C SER A 593 -4.70 18.43 -30.45
N ALA A 594 -4.71 17.56 -31.47
CA ALA A 594 -3.61 17.46 -32.42
C ALA A 594 -3.41 18.71 -33.31
N ASP A 595 -4.39 19.60 -33.37
CA ASP A 595 -4.33 20.89 -34.07
C ASP A 595 -3.96 22.07 -33.14
N GLY A 596 -3.83 21.84 -31.83
CA GLY A 596 -3.53 22.87 -30.84
C GLY A 596 -4.69 23.85 -30.58
N GLN A 597 -5.91 23.54 -31.01
CA GLN A 597 -7.05 24.45 -30.88
C GLN A 597 -7.91 24.19 -29.63
N SER A 598 -7.91 22.97 -29.12
CA SER A 598 -8.84 22.52 -28.07
C SER A 598 -8.15 21.75 -26.95
N LEU A 599 -8.77 21.77 -25.78
CA LEU A 599 -8.42 20.93 -24.63
C LEU A 599 -9.54 19.92 -24.39
N TYR A 600 -9.21 18.64 -24.35
CA TYR A 600 -10.12 17.56 -23.97
C TYR A 600 -9.85 17.13 -22.54
N TYR A 601 -10.90 16.83 -21.77
CA TYR A 601 -10.75 16.44 -20.36
C TYR A 601 -11.92 15.61 -19.86
N ALA A 602 -11.70 14.90 -18.75
CA ALA A 602 -12.76 14.16 -18.05
C ALA A 602 -13.24 14.97 -16.83
N LYS A 603 -14.32 14.51 -16.19
CA LYS A 603 -14.76 15.03 -14.89
C LYS A 603 -14.84 13.89 -13.90
N LEU A 604 -14.45 14.14 -12.65
CA LEU A 604 -14.34 13.09 -11.63
C LEU A 604 -15.69 12.43 -11.32
N ARG A 605 -16.79 13.20 -11.27
CA ARG A 605 -18.12 12.70 -10.87
C ARG A 605 -19.12 12.61 -12.01
N THR A 606 -18.81 13.24 -13.14
CA THR A 606 -19.71 13.26 -14.29
C THR A 606 -19.13 12.34 -15.35
N PRO A 607 -19.86 11.30 -15.77
CA PRO A 607 -19.44 10.47 -16.90
C PRO A 607 -19.37 11.27 -18.21
N GLY A 608 -18.28 11.06 -18.95
CA GLY A 608 -18.06 11.62 -20.27
C GLY A 608 -16.66 12.21 -20.49
N ILE A 609 -16.44 12.70 -21.70
CA ILE A 609 -15.29 13.51 -22.10
C ILE A 609 -15.80 14.85 -22.62
N TRP A 610 -15.23 15.93 -22.11
CA TRP A 610 -15.51 17.31 -22.47
C TRP A 610 -14.41 17.88 -23.35
N LYS A 611 -14.77 18.92 -24.10
CA LYS A 611 -13.88 19.70 -24.94
C LYS A 611 -14.14 21.18 -24.72
N MET A 612 -13.10 21.99 -24.72
CA MET A 612 -13.20 23.45 -24.73
C MET A 612 -12.11 24.07 -25.62
N PRO A 613 -12.28 25.32 -26.10
CA PRO A 613 -11.21 26.03 -26.78
C PRO A 613 -10.00 26.24 -25.86
N LEU A 614 -8.79 26.07 -26.40
CA LEU A 614 -7.55 26.17 -25.60
C LEU A 614 -7.30 27.58 -25.02
N GLN A 615 -7.86 28.61 -25.66
CA GLN A 615 -7.80 30.00 -25.20
C GLN A 615 -8.89 30.36 -24.16
N GLY A 616 -9.71 29.38 -23.76
CA GLY A 616 -10.89 29.61 -22.93
C GLY A 616 -12.16 29.79 -23.76
N GLY A 617 -13.30 29.46 -23.16
CA GLY A 617 -14.61 29.49 -23.83
C GLY A 617 -15.57 28.49 -23.20
N GLU A 618 -16.73 28.31 -23.84
CA GLU A 618 -17.71 27.32 -23.40
C GLU A 618 -17.19 25.88 -23.59
N GLU A 619 -17.52 25.02 -22.64
CA GLU A 619 -17.26 23.58 -22.72
C GLU A 619 -18.42 22.86 -23.42
N GLU A 620 -18.11 21.84 -24.21
CA GLU A 620 -19.10 20.91 -24.76
C GLU A 620 -18.77 19.46 -24.33
N ARG A 621 -19.81 18.66 -24.10
CA ARG A 621 -19.63 17.21 -23.85
C ARG A 621 -19.58 16.50 -25.20
N VAL A 622 -18.45 15.87 -25.50
CA VAL A 622 -18.17 15.20 -26.79
C VAL A 622 -18.51 13.72 -26.75
N LEU A 623 -18.30 13.06 -25.60
CA LEU A 623 -18.58 11.64 -25.38
C LEU A 623 -19.24 11.49 -24.00
N ASP A 624 -20.25 10.62 -23.87
CA ASP A 624 -21.00 10.42 -22.62
C ASP A 624 -20.89 8.99 -22.05
N ARG A 625 -20.12 8.11 -22.71
CA ARG A 625 -19.94 6.69 -22.35
C ARG A 625 -18.69 6.38 -21.52
N ALA A 626 -17.78 7.34 -21.40
CA ALA A 626 -16.61 7.21 -20.52
C ALA A 626 -17.04 7.39 -19.05
N GLY A 627 -16.51 6.54 -18.15
CA GLY A 627 -16.93 6.52 -16.74
C GLY A 627 -16.47 7.71 -15.92
N GLY A 628 -17.33 8.19 -15.01
CA GLY A 628 -16.92 9.12 -13.96
C GLY A 628 -16.00 8.40 -12.97
N GLY A 629 -14.87 9.01 -12.62
CA GLY A 629 -13.87 8.42 -11.71
C GLY A 629 -12.82 7.55 -12.41
N GLU A 630 -13.07 7.16 -13.67
CA GLU A 630 -12.16 6.40 -14.51
C GLU A 630 -11.42 7.30 -15.51
N TRP A 631 -10.99 8.48 -15.04
CA TRP A 631 -10.40 9.52 -15.89
C TRP A 631 -9.11 9.10 -16.62
N PHE A 632 -8.51 7.98 -16.22
CA PHE A 632 -7.33 7.37 -16.84
C PHE A 632 -7.65 6.35 -17.96
N ASN A 633 -8.92 5.97 -18.16
CA ASN A 633 -9.36 4.92 -19.11
C ASN A 633 -9.74 5.47 -20.50
N TRP A 634 -9.02 6.48 -20.99
CA TRP A 634 -9.17 6.99 -22.35
C TRP A 634 -7.86 7.60 -22.88
N ALA A 635 -7.74 7.66 -24.20
CA ALA A 635 -6.63 8.30 -24.89
C ALA A 635 -7.12 9.06 -26.14
N LEU A 636 -6.60 10.27 -26.33
CA LEU A 636 -6.93 11.13 -27.46
C LEU A 636 -6.11 10.72 -28.70
N ALA A 637 -6.79 10.36 -29.79
CA ALA A 637 -6.18 10.18 -31.10
C ALA A 637 -6.38 11.44 -31.95
N ARG A 638 -5.80 11.48 -33.16
CA ARG A 638 -5.97 12.61 -34.09
C ARG A 638 -7.42 12.78 -34.56
N ASN A 639 -8.10 11.67 -34.84
CA ASN A 639 -9.43 11.66 -35.44
C ASN A 639 -10.53 11.19 -34.48
N GLY A 640 -10.21 10.93 -33.21
CA GLY A 640 -11.16 10.35 -32.28
C GLY A 640 -10.60 10.08 -30.89
N ILE A 641 -11.34 9.30 -30.11
CA ILE A 641 -11.01 8.94 -28.73
C ILE A 641 -11.06 7.43 -28.58
N TYR A 642 -9.97 6.83 -28.09
CA TYR A 642 -10.01 5.48 -27.55
C TYR A 642 -10.49 5.54 -26.10
N PHE A 643 -11.45 4.70 -25.73
CA PHE A 643 -11.97 4.67 -24.36
C PHE A 643 -12.54 3.30 -24.01
N ARG A 644 -12.63 3.06 -22.70
CA ARG A 644 -13.42 1.95 -22.17
C ARG A 644 -14.84 2.41 -21.89
N ASP A 645 -15.81 1.64 -22.39
CA ASP A 645 -17.22 1.92 -22.12
C ASP A 645 -17.59 1.40 -20.73
N THR A 646 -18.18 2.27 -19.92
CA THR A 646 -18.58 1.95 -18.54
C THR A 646 -20.09 2.04 -18.35
N LYS A 647 -20.84 2.49 -19.37
CA LYS A 647 -22.31 2.56 -19.29
C LYS A 647 -22.95 1.19 -19.39
N ASN A 648 -22.32 0.25 -20.10
CA ASN A 648 -22.80 -1.11 -20.20
C ASN A 648 -21.97 -2.03 -19.29
N LYS A 649 -22.58 -2.56 -18.23
CA LYS A 649 -21.92 -3.47 -17.28
C LYS A 649 -21.43 -4.76 -17.96
N ASP A 650 -21.99 -5.11 -19.12
CA ASP A 650 -21.54 -6.25 -19.94
C ASP A 650 -20.29 -5.95 -20.78
N THR A 651 -19.86 -4.67 -20.87
CA THR A 651 -18.70 -4.24 -21.68
C THR A 651 -17.40 -4.10 -20.87
N ILE A 652 -17.37 -4.65 -19.64
CA ILE A 652 -16.16 -4.67 -18.80
C ILE A 652 -15.06 -5.42 -19.56
N GLY A 653 -14.09 -4.66 -20.06
CA GLY A 653 -13.00 -5.18 -20.89
C GLY A 653 -13.21 -5.00 -22.38
N VAL A 654 -13.88 -3.93 -22.85
CA VAL A 654 -13.94 -3.60 -24.28
C VAL A 654 -13.25 -2.26 -24.55
N LEU A 655 -12.34 -2.25 -25.50
CA LEU A 655 -11.74 -1.04 -26.07
C LEU A 655 -12.60 -0.55 -27.23
N ASN A 656 -13.08 0.68 -27.15
CA ASN A 656 -13.87 1.33 -28.18
C ASN A 656 -13.13 2.54 -28.75
N PHE A 657 -13.48 2.90 -29.98
CA PHE A 657 -13.06 4.13 -30.65
C PHE A 657 -14.28 4.99 -30.97
N PHE A 658 -14.25 6.25 -30.55
CA PHE A 658 -15.23 7.27 -30.93
C PHE A 658 -14.63 8.17 -32.02
N ASP A 659 -15.24 8.18 -33.19
CA ASP A 659 -14.79 8.94 -34.36
C ASP A 659 -15.38 10.37 -34.35
N PHE A 660 -14.54 11.39 -34.52
CA PHE A 660 -14.97 12.79 -34.46
C PHE A 660 -15.82 13.24 -35.65
N ALA A 661 -15.58 12.69 -36.84
CA ALA A 661 -16.26 13.12 -38.05
C ALA A 661 -17.68 12.54 -38.13
N THR A 662 -17.82 11.27 -37.80
CA THR A 662 -19.07 10.50 -37.90
C THR A 662 -19.85 10.47 -36.59
N ARG A 663 -19.19 10.73 -35.45
CA ARG A 663 -19.73 10.55 -34.09
C ARG A 663 -20.15 9.11 -33.77
N ASN A 664 -19.64 8.14 -34.53
CA ASN A 664 -19.90 6.73 -34.31
C ASN A 664 -18.90 6.14 -33.30
N ILE A 665 -19.37 5.12 -32.57
CA ILE A 665 -18.56 4.34 -31.65
C ILE A 665 -18.37 2.95 -32.25
N THR A 666 -17.13 2.53 -32.40
CA THR A 666 -16.76 1.22 -32.94
C THR A 666 -15.97 0.43 -31.91
N MET A 667 -16.36 -0.82 -31.68
CA MET A 667 -15.60 -1.74 -30.84
C MET A 667 -14.31 -2.14 -31.57
N VAL A 668 -13.15 -1.86 -30.97
CA VAL A 668 -11.83 -2.16 -31.53
C VAL A 668 -11.37 -3.56 -31.12
N SER A 669 -11.53 -3.90 -29.84
CA SER A 669 -11.15 -5.21 -29.30
C SER A 669 -11.86 -5.49 -27.98
N THR A 670 -12.14 -6.76 -27.72
CA THR A 670 -12.26 -7.27 -26.36
C THR A 670 -10.86 -7.35 -25.75
N LEU A 671 -10.74 -6.96 -24.49
CA LEU A 671 -9.55 -7.08 -23.66
C LEU A 671 -9.72 -8.36 -22.86
N ASP A 672 -8.74 -9.25 -22.93
CA ASP A 672 -8.86 -10.65 -22.48
C ASP A 672 -9.02 -10.82 -20.95
N GLN A 673 -8.94 -9.72 -20.18
CA GLN A 673 -9.15 -9.69 -18.73
C GLN A 673 -10.01 -8.47 -18.36
N PRO A 674 -10.91 -8.57 -17.35
CA PRO A 674 -11.71 -7.45 -16.88
C PRO A 674 -10.78 -6.31 -16.49
N GLY A 675 -10.83 -5.25 -17.31
CA GLY A 675 -9.70 -4.38 -17.59
C GLY A 675 -9.13 -3.67 -16.36
N GLY A 676 -7.82 -3.46 -16.41
CA GLY A 676 -7.10 -2.68 -15.43
C GLY A 676 -7.25 -1.16 -15.61
N VAL A 677 -6.39 -0.42 -14.93
CA VAL A 677 -6.27 1.04 -14.84
C VAL A 677 -5.32 1.61 -15.89
N GLY A 678 -5.87 2.16 -16.99
CA GLY A 678 -5.18 3.11 -17.87
C GLY A 678 -5.00 2.70 -19.34
N ILE A 679 -5.14 3.69 -20.24
CA ILE A 679 -4.92 3.52 -21.69
C ILE A 679 -3.78 4.45 -22.15
N GLY A 680 -2.78 3.89 -22.83
CA GLY A 680 -1.65 4.64 -23.41
C GLY A 680 -1.56 4.47 -24.92
N LEU A 681 -1.89 5.51 -25.69
CA LEU A 681 -1.76 5.48 -27.16
C LEU A 681 -0.35 5.91 -27.58
N SER A 682 0.24 5.21 -28.56
CA SER A 682 1.50 5.62 -29.17
C SER A 682 1.34 6.89 -30.00
N ALA A 683 2.39 7.71 -30.12
CA ALA A 683 2.32 8.99 -30.84
C ALA A 683 1.96 8.86 -32.33
N ASP A 684 2.26 7.71 -32.94
CA ASP A 684 1.90 7.36 -34.31
C ASP A 684 0.47 6.79 -34.46
N GLY A 685 -0.24 6.57 -33.35
CA GLY A 685 -1.60 6.02 -33.33
C GLY A 685 -1.70 4.53 -33.68
N ARG A 686 -0.59 3.79 -33.70
CA ARG A 686 -0.55 2.38 -34.14
C ARG A 686 -0.54 1.37 -33.01
N SER A 687 -0.46 1.79 -31.75
CA SER A 687 -0.37 0.89 -30.60
C SER A 687 -1.07 1.46 -29.37
N VAL A 688 -1.75 0.60 -28.63
CA VAL A 688 -2.38 0.91 -27.36
C VAL A 688 -1.76 0.03 -26.27
N LEU A 689 -1.22 0.66 -25.23
CA LEU A 689 -0.89 0.00 -23.97
C LEU A 689 -2.09 0.02 -23.05
N TYR A 690 -2.26 -1.08 -22.35
CA TYR A 690 -3.24 -1.21 -21.28
C TYR A 690 -2.76 -2.27 -20.29
N ASP A 691 -3.25 -2.20 -19.07
CA ASP A 691 -3.06 -3.23 -18.08
C ASP A 691 -4.24 -4.21 -18.09
N GLY A 692 -3.89 -5.50 -18.02
CA GLY A 692 -4.81 -6.58 -17.78
C GLY A 692 -4.73 -6.96 -16.31
N LYS A 693 -5.89 -7.01 -15.64
CA LYS A 693 -5.99 -7.52 -14.28
C LYS A 693 -5.67 -9.01 -14.30
N GLY A 694 -4.46 -9.35 -13.88
CA GLY A 694 -4.01 -10.74 -13.87
C GLY A 694 -4.53 -11.50 -12.65
N ASP A 695 -3.91 -12.64 -12.39
CA ASP A 695 -4.37 -13.55 -11.33
C ASP A 695 -4.24 -12.89 -9.96
N ALA A 696 -5.27 -13.08 -9.14
CA ALA A 696 -5.24 -12.73 -7.73
C ALA A 696 -5.40 -14.00 -6.92
N GLU A 697 -4.41 -14.29 -6.07
CA GLU A 697 -4.46 -15.40 -5.13
C GLU A 697 -4.81 -14.85 -3.76
N SER A 698 -5.71 -15.51 -3.04
CA SER A 698 -5.99 -15.18 -1.66
C SER A 698 -6.16 -16.42 -0.80
N SER A 699 -5.79 -16.25 0.47
CA SER A 699 -5.93 -17.28 1.51
C SER A 699 -6.25 -16.62 2.85
N ILE A 700 -7.01 -17.31 3.69
CA ILE A 700 -7.21 -16.89 5.07
C ILE A 700 -6.09 -17.46 5.95
N MET A 701 -5.39 -16.56 6.64
CA MET A 701 -4.28 -16.89 7.53
C MET A 701 -4.69 -16.73 8.99
N LEU A 702 -4.34 -17.71 9.81
CA LEU A 702 -4.52 -17.70 11.26
C LEU A 702 -3.18 -17.46 11.95
N VAL A 703 -3.16 -16.51 12.87
CA VAL A 703 -2.07 -16.25 13.80
C VAL A 703 -2.47 -16.79 15.17
N LYS A 704 -1.73 -17.80 15.64
CA LYS A 704 -1.86 -18.34 17.01
C LYS A 704 -0.88 -17.62 17.94
N ASN A 705 -1.20 -17.63 19.23
CA ASN A 705 -0.42 -16.97 20.29
C ASN A 705 -0.30 -15.44 20.12
N PHE A 706 -1.31 -14.83 19.50
CA PHE A 706 -1.39 -13.39 19.25
C PHE A 706 -1.46 -12.56 20.54
N ARG A 707 -0.89 -11.34 20.54
CA ARG A 707 -0.76 -10.46 21.72
C ARG A 707 -0.86 -8.96 21.43
#